data_AF-A0AAD9LN30-F1
#
_entry.id   AF-A0AAD9LN30-F1
#
_cell.length_a   1.000
_cell.length_b   1.000
_cell.length_c   1.000
_cell.angle_alpha   90.00
_cell.angle_beta   90.00
_cell.angle_gamma   90.00
#
_symmetry.space_group_name_H-M   'P 1'
#
loop_
_entity.id
_entity.type
_entity.pdbx_description
1 polymer ?
#
loop_
_entity_poly.entity_id
_entity_poly.type
_entity_poly.pdbx_seq_one_letter_code
_entity_poly.pdbx_strand_id
1 'polypeptide(L)'
;MGLTLSSERRPVFYFIGDSITEHGSDPGKNGFITLLQNHYVRSVDCVNRGLSGYNSKWVVQHAMPIYAKELQSEYSASFVTVFLGANDAVIEHGPDKAQFVSLGDYRKNLQQILHTVRPLLAPHGQILLITPPCVIDSARRGDRSNASAGKYAKVCVELAAAENVHVLDLHTYFNTTFPDENVRKTYFVDGLHFSEKGNEEVGKLLGVAINGMFDKEDLDRFNKWQLPDWHDLVPHEEATQHSKQSIHHRLKSSDSTMLRSTRNETPSGEDLKLGDSETPAGEIQLQVHETSDTDSSSSSPDSDQTFLVQENINTKSSEPKPTAHAPPTKVLFLDGVRGLAAILVVTQHSKEYLQGFNLGAVAVDAFFVLSSFLLTWLFMKKSIKLLSQGAGARKWFFALADYFSKRFFRVYPLFAITVICISFMSAEDQKRYFLFLNPGDFDLYQVLTFEFNHRQFVLWTLPLEISFYFVIPVFVLTILSLRRFWWVAVAPLALWVVHQGISEYRTSHMPLKPHIPTFLSGSLAAVVFVKLDLWIQKTGFKFRWWHTLALRAVEGLTIAVLLSVCFKGLFFDWVTPNPVPEAKGFPFVGALLTTIFVIEMIRPSCVSTMFEWSVLRYWGKISFSVYLLHSLVIWNPTISAQPKYFNRLFARFFLLLLLATTSFYVIEYPSQLLAQRISRFLAAREANGSGGLVKFTCMERIVSRKQQTGERDKMLPNGRNNTPVQQEGDTTTPVGAVGLHVVELSDEDTLSSSSGSDDQTFVGQAETSSTITADEKPPELKSAPPQAPATKVLFLDGLRGLAAMMVVVQHSREFYPQLHLGSAAVDVFFILSSFLLTWLFMKKSMKLLAQGAGVRTWVFTLLDYFQKRFFRVYPLFAVTAVVLHFLSFENQHRYFIVSKPNQVDLFKTLTFEYDHRYHVFWTLPLEIEYYFIIPVFVLVVLKMGRRWWLGAVPLFMWIVYEGWTLIRNSHTPLSMHLHTFMLGSLAAVVFVKVDLWIKDSGFTFRLWHTVVLRAVEGLLIALMLSVLFQGLLFDWVMANPAPVPNGFPFISVFMASILVIEVIQPSCVSTMFEWSVLRYWGKISFSIYLLHTFVVKYPAISHQPKYFNRLFARLFLVIALATVSYHLIEYPSQLLAQRISRFLAAQEKKGSSGLGKFACMEKINRRMQSTSVEAK
;
A
#
# COMPACT_ATOMS: atom_id res chain seq x y z
N MET A 1 -37.99 1.70 18.19
CA MET A 1 -37.85 3.17 18.21
C MET A 1 -36.96 3.51 17.04
N GLY A 2 -37.45 4.37 16.14
CA GLY A 2 -36.88 4.57 14.81
C GLY A 2 -35.49 5.20 14.85
N LEU A 3 -34.54 4.55 14.20
CA LEU A 3 -33.31 5.19 13.73
C LEU A 3 -33.67 5.85 12.41
N THR A 4 -33.92 7.16 12.43
CA THR A 4 -34.09 7.95 11.21
C THR A 4 -32.72 8.10 10.55
N LEU A 5 -32.52 7.40 9.43
CA LEU A 5 -31.44 7.70 8.48
C LEU A 5 -31.55 9.18 8.10
N SER A 6 -30.48 9.96 8.31
CA SER A 6 -30.48 11.36 7.90
C SER A 6 -30.40 11.42 6.38
N SER A 7 -31.43 11.98 5.73
CA SER A 7 -31.43 12.28 4.29
C SER A 7 -30.72 13.61 3.97
N GLU A 8 -30.24 14.32 4.99
CA GLU A 8 -29.56 15.61 4.82
C GLU A 8 -28.14 15.42 4.28
N ARG A 9 -27.71 16.35 3.42
CA ARG A 9 -26.32 16.41 2.93
C ARG A 9 -25.39 16.77 4.08
N ARG A 10 -24.16 16.27 4.04
CA ARG A 10 -23.11 16.65 5.00
C ARG A 10 -22.81 18.15 4.89
N PRO A 11 -22.47 18.83 6.00
CA PRO A 11 -21.82 20.12 5.95
C PRO A 11 -20.57 20.08 5.06
N VAL A 12 -20.27 21.23 4.43
CA VAL A 12 -19.12 21.36 3.53
C VAL A 12 -18.14 22.41 4.06
N PHE A 13 -16.86 22.05 4.12
CA PHE A 13 -15.74 22.96 4.36
C PHE A 13 -15.01 23.22 3.03
N TYR A 14 -14.96 24.47 2.58
CA TYR A 14 -14.46 24.84 1.24
C TYR A 14 -13.20 25.70 1.36
N PHE A 15 -12.12 25.33 0.69
CA PHE A 15 -10.79 25.92 0.89
C PHE A 15 -10.30 26.64 -0.37
N ILE A 16 -10.34 27.97 -0.38
CA ILE A 16 -9.85 28.80 -1.48
C ILE A 16 -8.40 29.22 -1.19
N GLY A 17 -7.48 29.03 -2.13
CA GLY A 17 -6.11 29.53 -1.94
C GLY A 17 -5.16 29.24 -3.09
N ASP A 18 -3.87 29.31 -2.79
CA ASP A 18 -2.78 29.10 -3.75
C ASP A 18 -2.15 27.69 -3.64
N SER A 19 -0.85 27.56 -3.92
CA SER A 19 -0.10 26.31 -3.80
C SER A 19 -0.08 25.75 -2.38
N ILE A 20 -0.18 26.59 -1.34
CA ILE A 20 -0.22 26.12 0.04
C ILE A 20 -1.54 25.37 0.30
N THR A 21 -2.65 25.88 -0.23
CA THR A 21 -3.95 25.21 -0.16
C THR A 21 -4.00 23.99 -1.09
N GLU A 22 -3.42 24.06 -2.29
CA GLU A 22 -3.38 22.92 -3.23
C GLU A 22 -2.66 21.73 -2.60
N HIS A 23 -1.48 21.98 -2.01
CA HIS A 23 -0.71 20.98 -1.28
C HIS A 23 -1.31 20.64 0.10
N GLY A 24 -2.31 21.39 0.57
CA GLY A 24 -3.02 21.10 1.82
C GLY A 24 -3.76 19.77 1.80
N SER A 25 -4.05 19.20 0.62
CA SER A 25 -4.60 17.85 0.46
C SER A 25 -3.56 16.79 0.09
N ASP A 26 -2.25 17.10 0.14
CA ASP A 26 -1.18 16.14 -0.12
C ASP A 26 -1.01 15.17 1.06
N PRO A 27 -1.41 13.88 0.92
CA PRO A 27 -1.26 12.90 1.99
C PRO A 27 0.20 12.54 2.26
N GLY A 28 1.12 12.77 1.30
CA GLY A 28 2.55 12.53 1.48
C GLY A 28 3.24 13.55 2.40
N LYS A 29 2.56 14.66 2.72
CA LYS A 29 3.06 15.73 3.60
C LYS A 29 2.16 15.99 4.81
N ASN A 30 1.23 15.07 5.13
CA ASN A 30 0.17 15.30 6.10
C ASN A 30 -0.50 16.67 5.94
N GLY A 31 -0.88 17.03 4.70
CA GLY A 31 -1.47 18.32 4.40
C GLY A 31 -2.61 18.69 5.37
N PHE A 32 -2.71 19.96 5.75
CA PHE A 32 -3.67 20.36 6.79
C PHE A 32 -5.14 20.06 6.44
N ILE A 33 -5.51 20.06 5.15
CA ILE A 33 -6.83 19.65 4.67
C ILE A 33 -6.98 18.13 4.76
N THR A 34 -5.93 17.35 4.47
CA THR A 34 -5.93 15.89 4.68
C THR A 34 -6.16 15.55 6.15
N LEU A 35 -5.56 16.29 7.08
CA LEU A 35 -5.76 16.11 8.52
C LEU A 35 -7.22 16.39 8.93
N LEU A 36 -7.81 17.46 8.41
CA LEU A 36 -9.23 17.79 8.62
C LEU A 36 -10.17 16.75 7.99
N GLN A 37 -9.89 16.28 6.78
CA GLN A 37 -10.64 15.22 6.10
C GLN A 37 -10.67 13.93 6.90
N ASN A 38 -9.53 13.56 7.50
CA ASN A 38 -9.45 12.40 8.36
C ASN A 38 -10.21 12.60 9.68
N HIS A 39 -10.19 13.81 10.24
CA HIS A 39 -10.91 14.12 11.48
C HIS A 39 -12.43 14.08 11.29
N TYR A 40 -12.95 14.68 10.21
CA TYR A 40 -14.37 14.78 9.91
C TYR A 40 -14.89 13.70 8.95
N VAL A 41 -14.22 12.56 8.91
CA VAL A 41 -14.62 11.44 8.04
C VAL A 41 -16.07 11.03 8.36
N ARG A 42 -16.89 10.89 7.32
CA ARG A 42 -18.35 10.60 7.37
C ARG A 42 -19.24 11.71 7.96
N SER A 43 -18.69 12.86 8.34
CA SER A 43 -19.48 13.97 8.90
C SER A 43 -19.39 15.27 8.10
N VAL A 44 -18.21 15.66 7.59
CA VAL A 44 -18.04 16.89 6.79
C VAL A 44 -17.27 16.59 5.50
N ASP A 45 -17.72 17.16 4.38
CA ASP A 45 -16.98 17.08 3.12
C ASP A 45 -16.02 18.28 3.01
N CYS A 46 -14.73 18.01 2.83
CA CYS A 46 -13.70 19.06 2.66
C CYS A 46 -13.32 19.21 1.18
N VAL A 47 -13.57 20.38 0.60
CA VAL A 47 -13.41 20.68 -0.82
C VAL A 47 -12.23 21.62 -1.04
N ASN A 48 -11.15 21.11 -1.67
CA ASN A 48 -9.94 21.88 -1.96
C ASN A 48 -10.07 22.64 -3.30
N ARG A 49 -9.80 23.95 -3.28
CA ARG A 49 -9.70 24.87 -4.43
C ARG A 49 -8.42 25.71 -4.38
N GLY A 50 -7.32 25.08 -4.02
CA GLY A 50 -5.98 25.65 -4.16
C GLY A 50 -5.50 25.63 -5.60
N LEU A 51 -4.84 26.72 -6.03
CA LEU A 51 -4.26 26.85 -7.36
C LEU A 51 -2.79 27.29 -7.26
N SER A 52 -1.88 26.36 -7.55
CA SER A 52 -0.45 26.57 -7.42
C SER A 52 0.05 27.73 -8.30
N GLY A 53 0.76 28.67 -7.66
CA GLY A 53 1.29 29.88 -8.29
C GLY A 53 0.29 31.02 -8.49
N TYR A 54 -0.99 30.88 -8.10
CA TYR A 54 -1.97 31.95 -8.25
C TYR A 54 -1.81 33.04 -7.18
N ASN A 55 -2.07 34.30 -7.57
CA ASN A 55 -2.20 35.45 -6.67
C ASN A 55 -3.68 35.86 -6.54
N SER A 56 -3.98 36.80 -5.63
CA SER A 56 -5.36 37.26 -5.39
C SER A 56 -6.05 37.80 -6.64
N LYS A 57 -5.31 38.49 -7.53
CA LYS A 57 -5.84 39.06 -8.77
C LYS A 57 -6.34 37.97 -9.71
N TRP A 58 -5.56 36.91 -9.93
CA TRP A 58 -5.96 35.82 -10.83
C TRP A 58 -7.08 34.98 -10.24
N VAL A 59 -7.11 34.80 -8.91
CA VAL A 59 -8.25 34.13 -8.24
C VAL A 59 -9.54 34.93 -8.50
N VAL A 60 -9.54 36.24 -8.30
CA VAL A 60 -10.69 37.10 -8.62
C VAL A 60 -11.10 36.99 -10.09
N GLN A 61 -10.14 37.08 -11.01
CA GLN A 61 -10.42 37.16 -12.45
C GLN A 61 -10.86 35.83 -13.08
N HIS A 62 -10.28 34.71 -12.64
CA HIS A 62 -10.41 33.44 -13.33
C HIS A 62 -11.10 32.36 -12.50
N ALA A 63 -10.94 32.39 -11.17
CA ALA A 63 -11.40 31.31 -10.31
C ALA A 63 -12.75 31.63 -9.66
N MET A 64 -12.96 32.87 -9.21
CA MET A 64 -14.21 33.29 -8.55
C MET A 64 -15.49 33.08 -9.37
N PRO A 65 -15.51 33.27 -10.71
CA PRO A 65 -16.70 32.94 -11.50
C PRO A 65 -17.11 31.47 -11.40
N ILE A 66 -16.13 30.57 -11.21
CA ILE A 66 -16.36 29.13 -11.02
C ILE A 66 -16.78 28.86 -9.58
N TYR A 67 -16.03 29.38 -8.60
CA TYR A 67 -16.29 29.12 -7.18
C TYR A 67 -17.63 29.66 -6.71
N ALA A 68 -18.04 30.85 -7.19
CA ALA A 68 -19.35 31.40 -6.90
C ALA A 68 -20.47 30.50 -7.42
N LYS A 69 -20.32 29.95 -8.63
CA LYS A 69 -21.30 29.01 -9.21
C LYS A 69 -21.37 27.70 -8.41
N GLU A 70 -20.22 27.17 -8.01
CA GLU A 70 -20.15 25.95 -7.18
C GLU A 70 -20.81 26.16 -5.81
N LEU A 71 -20.50 27.26 -5.12
CA LEU A 71 -21.10 27.60 -3.83
C LEU A 71 -22.61 27.90 -3.95
N GLN A 72 -23.06 28.42 -5.09
CA GLN A 72 -24.48 28.69 -5.31
C GLN A 72 -25.31 27.44 -5.60
N SER A 73 -24.75 26.44 -6.30
CA SER A 73 -25.53 25.35 -6.89
C SER A 73 -25.09 23.93 -6.54
N GLU A 74 -23.84 23.75 -6.09
CA GLU A 74 -23.26 22.43 -5.85
C GLU A 74 -23.00 22.18 -4.36
N TYR A 75 -22.45 23.17 -3.65
CA TYR A 75 -22.03 23.05 -2.27
C TYR A 75 -22.72 24.06 -1.35
N SER A 76 -23.39 23.56 -0.31
CA SER A 76 -23.87 24.39 0.80
C SER A 76 -22.77 24.51 1.86
N ALA A 77 -21.84 25.46 1.66
CA ALA A 77 -20.64 25.58 2.49
C ALA A 77 -20.97 26.17 3.88
N SER A 78 -20.62 25.42 4.93
CA SER A 78 -20.73 25.88 6.33
C SER A 78 -19.46 26.57 6.81
N PHE A 79 -18.33 26.34 6.16
CA PHE A 79 -17.06 26.99 6.49
C PHE A 79 -16.26 27.24 5.21
N VAL A 80 -15.75 28.46 5.02
CA VAL A 80 -14.87 28.79 3.90
C VAL A 80 -13.58 29.41 4.39
N THR A 81 -12.44 28.91 3.91
CA THR A 81 -11.15 29.59 4.11
C THR A 81 -10.72 30.32 2.86
N VAL A 82 -10.13 31.50 3.03
CA VAL A 82 -9.43 32.23 1.96
C VAL A 82 -7.99 32.43 2.38
N PHE A 83 -7.08 31.69 1.74
CA PHE A 83 -5.67 31.64 2.08
C PHE A 83 -4.80 32.03 0.87
N LEU A 84 -4.59 33.35 0.73
CA LEU A 84 -3.88 33.98 -0.39
C LEU A 84 -2.94 35.07 0.14
N GLY A 85 -1.94 35.44 -0.65
CA GLY A 85 -0.99 36.50 -0.31
C GLY A 85 0.47 36.07 -0.42
N ALA A 86 0.76 34.77 -0.42
CA ALA A 86 2.14 34.27 -0.48
C ALA A 86 2.79 34.54 -1.85
N ASN A 87 1.99 34.51 -2.92
CA ASN A 87 2.41 34.88 -4.27
C ASN A 87 2.29 36.38 -4.53
N ASP A 88 1.29 37.04 -3.95
CA ASP A 88 1.10 38.49 -4.04
C ASP A 88 2.30 39.26 -3.46
N ALA A 89 2.89 38.73 -2.37
CA ALA A 89 3.99 39.32 -1.62
C ALA A 89 5.40 39.09 -2.21
N VAL A 90 5.51 38.63 -3.45
CA VAL A 90 6.81 38.59 -4.15
C VAL A 90 7.45 39.97 -4.19
N ILE A 91 8.78 40.02 -4.22
CA ILE A 91 9.51 41.28 -4.32
C ILE A 91 9.25 41.89 -5.70
N GLU A 92 8.77 43.14 -5.74
CA GLU A 92 8.32 43.84 -6.96
C GLU A 92 9.36 43.88 -8.09
N HIS A 93 10.64 43.91 -7.74
CA HIS A 93 11.76 43.91 -8.69
C HIS A 93 12.55 42.59 -8.67
N GLY A 94 12.00 41.54 -8.07
CA GLY A 94 12.60 40.21 -7.97
C GLY A 94 12.38 39.33 -9.21
N PRO A 95 12.95 38.11 -9.22
CA PRO A 95 12.84 37.17 -10.34
C PRO A 95 11.41 36.74 -10.66
N ASP A 96 10.52 36.68 -9.65
CA ASP A 96 9.13 36.23 -9.78
C ASP A 96 8.11 37.39 -9.83
N LYS A 97 8.54 38.61 -10.20
CA LYS A 97 7.72 39.84 -10.20
C LYS A 97 6.39 39.73 -10.96
N ALA A 98 6.22 38.75 -11.85
CA ALA A 98 4.95 38.51 -12.55
C ALA A 98 3.79 38.14 -11.62
N GLN A 99 4.09 37.62 -10.42
CA GLN A 99 3.08 37.30 -9.40
C GLN A 99 2.74 38.49 -8.49
N PHE A 100 3.49 39.60 -8.57
CA PHE A 100 3.33 40.76 -7.69
C PHE A 100 1.94 41.38 -7.83
N VAL A 101 1.33 41.69 -6.68
CA VAL A 101 0.09 42.44 -6.58
C VAL A 101 0.30 43.55 -5.56
N SER A 102 0.00 44.81 -5.90
CA SER A 102 0.16 45.92 -4.95
C SER A 102 -0.66 45.69 -3.68
N LEU A 103 -0.22 46.21 -2.52
CA LEU A 103 -0.98 46.06 -1.26
C LEU A 103 -2.42 46.57 -1.37
N GLY A 104 -2.62 47.66 -2.10
CA GLY A 104 -3.95 48.23 -2.36
C GLY A 104 -4.84 47.31 -3.20
N ASP A 105 -4.28 46.69 -4.24
CA ASP A 105 -5.03 45.72 -5.06
C ASP A 105 -5.27 44.41 -4.31
N TYR A 106 -4.31 43.94 -3.52
CA TYR A 106 -4.48 42.75 -2.67
C TYR A 106 -5.64 42.93 -1.69
N ARG A 107 -5.72 44.09 -1.00
CA ARG A 107 -6.85 44.43 -0.13
C ARG A 107 -8.18 44.40 -0.88
N LYS A 108 -8.25 45.06 -2.05
CA LYS A 108 -9.46 45.08 -2.89
C LYS A 108 -9.86 43.69 -3.37
N ASN A 109 -8.89 42.87 -3.78
CA ASN A 109 -9.15 41.52 -4.28
C ASN A 109 -9.71 40.62 -3.17
N LEU A 110 -9.10 40.63 -1.97
CA LEU A 110 -9.62 39.89 -0.82
C LEU A 110 -11.03 40.36 -0.45
N GLN A 111 -11.26 41.67 -0.41
CA GLN A 111 -12.58 42.24 -0.12
C GLN A 111 -13.62 41.78 -1.14
N GLN A 112 -13.27 41.77 -2.42
CA GLN A 112 -14.15 41.27 -3.48
C GLN A 112 -14.46 39.77 -3.33
N ILE A 113 -13.47 38.94 -2.97
CA ILE A 113 -13.69 37.52 -2.68
C ILE A 113 -14.67 37.36 -1.51
N LEU A 114 -14.46 38.08 -0.41
CA LEU A 114 -15.35 38.05 0.76
C LEU A 114 -16.78 38.42 0.41
N HIS A 115 -16.98 39.55 -0.29
CA HIS A 115 -18.31 40.03 -0.68
C HIS A 115 -19.01 39.10 -1.68
N THR A 116 -18.25 38.35 -2.47
CA THR A 116 -18.81 37.34 -3.37
C THR A 116 -19.21 36.06 -2.64
N VAL A 117 -18.39 35.60 -1.68
CA VAL A 117 -18.59 34.31 -0.98
C VAL A 117 -19.64 34.42 0.12
N ARG A 118 -19.64 35.50 0.91
CA ARG A 118 -20.50 35.69 2.09
C ARG A 118 -22.00 35.43 1.82
N PRO A 119 -22.62 35.94 0.73
CA PRO A 119 -24.04 35.67 0.46
C PRO A 119 -24.34 34.25 -0.05
N LEU A 120 -23.31 33.44 -0.34
CA LEU A 120 -23.45 32.09 -0.90
C LEU A 120 -23.26 30.98 0.14
N LEU A 121 -23.05 31.33 1.42
CA LEU A 121 -22.86 30.35 2.48
C LEU A 121 -24.17 29.73 2.96
N ALA A 122 -24.05 28.54 3.56
CA ALA A 122 -25.14 27.92 4.31
C ALA A 122 -25.58 28.83 5.48
N PRO A 123 -26.81 28.65 6.02
CA PRO A 123 -27.19 29.27 7.28
C PRO A 123 -26.14 29.00 8.37
N HIS A 124 -25.75 30.05 9.10
CA HIS A 124 -24.66 30.04 10.10
C HIS A 124 -23.25 29.76 9.52
N GLY A 125 -23.09 29.81 8.19
CA GLY A 125 -21.80 29.59 7.56
C GLY A 125 -20.81 30.73 7.85
N GLN A 126 -19.55 30.37 8.12
CA GLN A 126 -18.50 31.32 8.50
C GLN A 126 -17.35 31.36 7.48
N ILE A 127 -16.70 32.52 7.38
CA ILE A 127 -15.46 32.69 6.59
C ILE A 127 -14.29 32.89 7.56
N LEU A 128 -13.15 32.26 7.25
CA LEU A 128 -11.87 32.50 7.90
C LEU A 128 -10.86 33.01 6.87
N LEU A 129 -10.36 34.23 7.08
CA LEU A 129 -9.18 34.71 6.36
C LEU A 129 -7.92 34.09 6.98
N ILE A 130 -6.97 33.68 6.13
CA ILE A 130 -5.67 33.18 6.60
C ILE A 130 -4.58 34.04 5.96
N THR A 131 -3.74 34.65 6.80
CA THR A 131 -2.64 35.49 6.32
C THR A 131 -1.60 34.64 5.58
N PRO A 132 -0.86 35.17 4.59
CA PRO A 132 0.33 34.49 4.09
C PRO A 132 1.26 34.11 5.26
N PRO A 133 1.89 32.93 5.27
CA PRO A 133 2.76 32.55 6.37
C PRO A 133 4.06 33.35 6.36
N CYS A 134 4.88 33.18 7.41
CA CYS A 134 6.25 33.69 7.39
C CYS A 134 7.05 33.05 6.25
N VAL A 135 7.99 33.80 5.68
CA VAL A 135 8.94 33.29 4.68
C VAL A 135 10.28 33.05 5.37
N ILE A 136 10.98 31.98 5.00
CA ILE A 136 12.33 31.70 5.49
C ILE A 136 13.32 32.36 4.55
N ASP A 137 13.80 33.55 4.92
CA ASP A 137 14.69 34.38 4.09
C ASP A 137 15.95 33.61 3.68
N SER A 138 16.54 32.81 4.57
CA SER A 138 17.73 31.99 4.28
C SER A 138 17.51 30.85 3.28
N ALA A 139 16.27 30.54 2.91
CA ALA A 139 15.92 29.46 1.97
C ALA A 139 15.40 29.97 0.61
N ARG A 140 15.10 31.27 0.50
CA ARG A 140 14.63 31.92 -0.73
C ARG A 140 15.78 32.66 -1.43
N ARG A 141 15.69 32.83 -2.75
CA ARG A 141 16.75 33.47 -3.57
C ARG A 141 16.37 34.89 -3.96
N GLY A 142 15.86 35.67 -3.00
CA GLY A 142 15.47 37.06 -3.21
C GLY A 142 14.19 37.24 -4.06
N ASP A 143 13.39 36.18 -4.23
CA ASP A 143 12.08 36.25 -4.88
C ASP A 143 10.96 36.70 -3.92
N ARG A 144 11.08 36.33 -2.64
CA ARG A 144 10.17 36.68 -1.54
C ARG A 144 10.99 36.93 -0.29
N SER A 145 10.44 37.71 0.64
CA SER A 145 11.03 37.91 1.97
C SER A 145 9.98 37.91 3.08
N ASN A 146 10.40 37.58 4.30
CA ASN A 146 9.54 37.56 5.47
C ASN A 146 8.98 38.94 5.78
N ALA A 147 9.79 39.99 5.55
CA ALA A 147 9.38 41.38 5.70
C ALA A 147 8.30 41.78 4.66
N SER A 148 8.40 41.30 3.42
CA SER A 148 7.37 41.52 2.40
C SER A 148 6.07 40.81 2.80
N ALA A 149 6.15 39.51 3.13
CA ALA A 149 5.00 38.72 3.57
C ALA A 149 4.28 39.35 4.78
N GLY A 150 5.03 39.93 5.72
CA GLY A 150 4.47 40.61 6.89
C GLY A 150 3.60 41.83 6.54
N LYS A 151 3.91 42.57 5.47
CA LYS A 151 3.07 43.69 5.00
C LYS A 151 1.71 43.19 4.50
N TYR A 152 1.69 42.07 3.77
CA TYR A 152 0.44 41.48 3.27
C TYR A 152 -0.35 40.81 4.39
N ALA A 153 0.33 40.16 5.34
CA ALA A 153 -0.31 39.63 6.54
C ALA A 153 -1.02 40.73 7.32
N LYS A 154 -0.36 41.89 7.52
CA LYS A 154 -0.96 43.06 8.17
C LYS A 154 -2.21 43.54 7.43
N VAL A 155 -2.16 43.67 6.10
CA VAL A 155 -3.33 44.07 5.30
C VAL A 155 -4.47 43.05 5.41
N CYS A 156 -4.16 41.77 5.44
CA CYS A 156 -5.16 40.70 5.62
C CYS A 156 -5.83 40.80 7.00
N VAL A 157 -5.07 41.02 8.07
CA VAL A 157 -5.60 41.23 9.44
C VAL A 157 -6.43 42.52 9.52
N GLU A 158 -5.94 43.64 8.98
CA GLU A 158 -6.67 44.92 8.95
C GLU A 158 -7.96 44.83 8.10
N LEU A 159 -7.99 44.03 7.04
CA LEU A 159 -9.18 43.81 6.24
C LEU A 159 -10.19 42.89 6.94
N ALA A 160 -9.71 41.78 7.52
CA ALA A 160 -10.52 40.94 8.39
C ALA A 160 -11.19 41.83 9.44
N ALA A 161 -10.42 42.83 9.92
CA ALA A 161 -10.91 43.82 10.84
C ALA A 161 -12.05 44.70 10.33
N ALA A 162 -11.80 45.35 9.20
CA ALA A 162 -12.80 46.21 8.60
C ALA A 162 -14.07 45.47 8.15
N GLU A 163 -14.00 44.16 7.90
CA GLU A 163 -15.12 43.36 7.37
C GLU A 163 -15.83 42.53 8.44
N ASN A 164 -15.40 42.58 9.69
CA ASN A 164 -15.85 41.71 10.78
C ASN A 164 -15.82 40.22 10.38
N VAL A 165 -14.64 39.75 9.96
CA VAL A 165 -14.38 38.35 9.59
C VAL A 165 -13.26 37.81 10.46
N HIS A 166 -13.36 36.55 10.86
CA HIS A 166 -12.31 35.87 11.61
C HIS A 166 -11.01 35.77 10.80
N VAL A 167 -9.86 35.90 11.47
CA VAL A 167 -8.54 35.76 10.84
C VAL A 167 -7.62 34.83 11.62
N LEU A 168 -6.88 34.00 10.88
CA LEU A 168 -5.78 33.21 11.40
C LEU A 168 -4.46 33.80 10.90
N ASP A 169 -3.75 34.50 11.79
CA ASP A 169 -2.47 35.16 11.49
C ASP A 169 -1.28 34.20 11.62
N LEU A 170 -1.03 33.44 10.56
CA LEU A 170 0.08 32.52 10.47
C LEU A 170 1.44 33.24 10.39
N HIS A 171 1.52 34.46 9.84
CA HIS A 171 2.78 35.18 9.78
C HIS A 171 3.28 35.50 11.20
N THR A 172 2.43 36.14 11.99
CA THR A 172 2.74 36.49 13.38
C THR A 172 2.95 35.23 14.21
N TYR A 173 2.08 34.22 14.08
CA TYR A 173 2.19 32.99 14.85
C TYR A 173 3.54 32.28 14.66
N PHE A 174 3.96 32.05 13.41
CA PHE A 174 5.22 31.33 13.16
C PHE A 174 6.44 32.15 13.58
N ASN A 175 6.42 33.48 13.39
CA ASN A 175 7.52 34.35 13.81
C ASN A 175 7.64 34.48 15.33
N THR A 176 6.52 34.52 16.06
CA THR A 176 6.51 34.67 17.54
C THR A 176 6.75 33.35 18.27
N THR A 177 6.13 32.26 17.79
CA THR A 177 6.25 30.93 18.42
C THR A 177 7.62 30.31 18.14
N PHE A 178 8.18 30.58 16.96
CA PHE A 178 9.48 30.06 16.55
C PHE A 178 10.40 31.23 16.15
N PRO A 179 10.91 32.03 17.10
CA PRO A 179 11.69 33.23 16.79
C PRO A 179 13.03 32.90 16.11
N ASP A 180 13.66 31.79 16.47
CA ASP A 180 14.85 31.27 15.79
C ASP A 180 14.49 30.74 14.39
N GLU A 181 15.01 31.40 13.36
CA GLU A 181 14.77 31.02 11.96
C GLU A 181 15.22 29.58 11.66
N ASN A 182 16.27 29.06 12.31
CA ASN A 182 16.72 27.69 12.09
C ASN A 182 15.68 26.67 12.57
N VAL A 183 14.97 26.98 13.65
CA VAL A 183 13.85 26.18 14.16
C VAL A 183 12.63 26.37 13.26
N ARG A 184 12.28 27.62 12.96
CA ARG A 184 11.13 27.99 12.10
C ARG A 184 11.24 27.33 10.73
N LYS A 185 12.44 27.29 10.14
CA LYS A 185 12.74 26.64 8.86
C LYS A 185 12.34 25.17 8.82
N THR A 186 12.29 24.46 9.95
CA THR A 186 11.85 23.05 9.99
C THR A 186 10.37 22.86 9.67
N TYR A 187 9.56 23.91 9.79
CA TYR A 187 8.13 23.92 9.44
C TYR A 187 7.88 24.17 7.95
N PHE A 188 8.93 24.43 7.16
CA PHE A 188 8.84 24.72 5.72
C PHE A 188 9.74 23.77 4.91
N VAL A 189 9.36 23.48 3.66
CA VAL A 189 10.13 22.62 2.73
C VAL A 189 11.17 23.44 1.98
N ASP A 190 10.75 24.54 1.38
CA ASP A 190 11.52 25.41 0.49
C ASP A 190 11.55 26.87 0.96
N GLY A 191 11.24 27.07 2.25
CA GLY A 191 11.09 28.38 2.87
C GLY A 191 9.77 29.09 2.60
N LEU A 192 8.83 28.46 1.90
CA LEU A 192 7.49 29.01 1.61
C LEU A 192 6.38 27.98 1.89
N HIS A 193 6.50 26.77 1.33
CA HIS A 193 5.54 25.69 1.50
C HIS A 193 5.77 24.94 2.81
N PHE A 194 4.69 24.52 3.47
CA PHE A 194 4.80 23.79 4.73
C PHE A 194 5.39 22.39 4.56
N SER A 195 6.26 22.01 5.51
CA SER A 195 6.66 20.62 5.71
C SER A 195 5.54 19.85 6.40
N GLU A 196 5.73 18.54 6.63
CA GLU A 196 4.79 17.74 7.44
C GLU A 196 4.51 18.39 8.80
N LYS A 197 5.57 18.86 9.46
CA LYS A 197 5.49 19.57 10.74
C LYS A 197 4.72 20.90 10.65
N GLY A 198 4.91 21.63 9.55
CA GLY A 198 4.16 22.86 9.26
C GLY A 198 2.68 22.61 9.08
N ASN A 199 2.32 21.60 8.28
CA ASN A 199 0.93 21.24 8.03
C ASN A 199 0.21 20.74 9.29
N GLU A 200 0.89 19.94 10.13
CA GLU A 200 0.33 19.52 11.42
C GLU A 200 0.04 20.71 12.34
N GLU A 201 0.94 21.70 12.40
CA GLU A 201 0.73 22.88 13.23
C GLU A 201 -0.43 23.73 12.72
N VAL A 202 -0.52 23.95 11.40
CA VAL A 202 -1.66 24.64 10.78
C VAL A 202 -2.97 23.88 10.99
N GLY A 203 -2.96 22.55 10.89
CA GLY A 203 -4.13 21.72 11.15
C GLY A 203 -4.65 21.86 12.59
N LYS A 204 -3.76 21.94 13.59
CA LYS A 204 -4.15 22.23 14.98
C LYS A 204 -4.76 23.61 15.11
N LEU A 205 -4.14 24.62 14.53
CA LEU A 205 -4.63 26.00 14.58
C LEU A 205 -6.01 26.14 13.92
N LEU A 206 -6.23 25.47 12.79
CA LEU A 206 -7.55 25.41 12.17
C LEU A 206 -8.58 24.71 13.05
N GLY A 207 -8.21 23.61 13.72
CA GLY A 207 -9.08 22.96 14.70
C GLY A 207 -9.46 23.89 15.86
N VAL A 208 -8.52 24.69 16.37
CA VAL A 208 -8.80 25.71 17.41
C VAL A 208 -9.72 26.80 16.88
N ALA A 209 -9.46 27.31 15.68
CA ALA A 209 -10.28 28.34 15.05
C ALA A 209 -11.73 27.86 14.83
N ILE A 210 -11.91 26.65 14.27
CA ILE A 210 -13.25 26.07 14.04
C ILE A 210 -14.00 25.92 15.38
N ASN A 211 -13.35 25.40 16.42
CA ASN A 211 -14.00 25.26 17.73
C ASN A 211 -14.37 26.60 18.40
N GLY A 212 -13.67 27.69 18.05
CA GLY A 212 -13.98 29.03 18.57
C GLY A 212 -15.03 29.78 17.76
N MET A 213 -15.16 29.49 16.46
CA MET A 213 -16.05 30.21 15.53
C MET A 213 -17.48 29.69 15.50
N PHE A 214 -17.70 28.44 15.93
CA PHE A 214 -18.99 27.77 15.85
C PHE A 214 -19.52 27.41 17.24
N ASP A 215 -20.84 27.48 17.40
CA ASP A 215 -21.47 27.08 18.65
C ASP A 215 -21.49 25.56 18.83
N LYS A 216 -21.96 25.11 19.99
CA LYS A 216 -22.00 23.69 20.31
C LYS A 216 -22.89 22.89 19.35
N GLU A 217 -24.00 23.45 18.88
CA GLU A 217 -24.93 22.74 18.01
C GLU A 217 -24.31 22.50 16.63
N ASP A 218 -23.61 23.50 16.09
CA ASP A 218 -22.84 23.39 14.86
C ASP A 218 -21.67 22.42 14.99
N LEU A 219 -20.93 22.47 16.11
CA LEU A 219 -19.85 21.52 16.36
C LEU A 219 -20.36 20.08 16.52
N ASP A 220 -21.49 19.88 17.21
CA ASP A 220 -22.15 18.57 17.31
C ASP A 220 -22.61 18.10 15.92
N ARG A 221 -23.11 19.01 15.07
CA ARG A 221 -23.45 18.73 13.66
C ARG A 221 -22.22 18.31 12.85
N PHE A 222 -21.08 18.99 12.99
CA PHE A 222 -19.84 18.62 12.28
C PHE A 222 -19.23 17.30 12.78
N ASN A 223 -19.52 16.87 14.01
CA ASN A 223 -19.03 15.61 14.58
C ASN A 223 -20.00 14.44 14.42
N LYS A 224 -21.23 14.69 13.95
CA LYS A 224 -22.24 13.65 13.75
C LYS A 224 -22.02 12.93 12.42
N TRP A 225 -21.81 11.61 12.48
CA TRP A 225 -21.75 10.79 11.27
C TRP A 225 -23.11 10.78 10.55
N GLN A 226 -23.07 10.96 9.24
CA GLN A 226 -24.26 11.00 8.39
C GLN A 226 -25.07 9.70 8.46
N LEU A 227 -24.37 8.57 8.54
CA LEU A 227 -24.95 7.24 8.71
C LEU A 227 -24.50 6.66 10.05
N PRO A 228 -25.38 5.91 10.75
CA PRO A 228 -25.05 5.28 12.03
C PRO A 228 -23.90 4.28 11.89
N ASP A 229 -23.40 3.77 13.01
CA ASP A 229 -22.41 2.70 12.94
C ASP A 229 -23.07 1.45 12.32
N TRP A 230 -22.31 0.67 11.55
CA TRP A 230 -22.87 -0.49 10.86
C TRP A 230 -23.48 -1.51 11.85
N HIS A 231 -23.00 -1.57 13.11
CA HIS A 231 -23.62 -2.41 14.14
C HIS A 231 -25.07 -2.03 14.43
N ASP A 232 -25.44 -0.75 14.27
CA ASP A 232 -26.80 -0.26 14.46
C ASP A 232 -27.74 -0.65 13.30
N LEU A 233 -27.17 -1.10 12.17
CA LEU A 233 -27.91 -1.54 10.97
C LEU A 233 -28.08 -3.07 10.89
N VAL A 234 -27.37 -3.85 11.73
CA VAL A 234 -27.51 -5.31 11.75
C VAL A 234 -28.82 -5.68 12.45
N PRO A 235 -29.77 -6.34 11.77
CA PRO A 235 -30.99 -6.84 12.41
C PRO A 235 -30.60 -7.84 13.49
N HIS A 236 -30.99 -7.58 14.74
CA HIS A 236 -30.94 -8.62 15.75
C HIS A 236 -32.02 -9.66 15.41
N GLU A 237 -31.62 -10.90 15.08
CA GLU A 237 -32.55 -12.01 14.93
C GLU A 237 -33.43 -12.13 16.18
N GLU A 238 -34.74 -12.09 15.96
CA GLU A 238 -35.75 -12.29 16.98
C GLU A 238 -35.63 -13.71 17.55
N ALA A 239 -34.96 -13.83 18.70
CA ALA A 239 -35.20 -14.96 19.59
C ALA A 239 -36.66 -14.90 20.07
N THR A 240 -37.37 -15.97 19.76
CA THR A 240 -38.77 -16.26 20.00
C THR A 240 -39.27 -15.88 21.40
N GLN A 241 -40.41 -15.17 21.40
CA GLN A 241 -41.49 -15.20 22.39
C GLN A 241 -41.13 -15.61 23.84
N HIS A 242 -41.17 -14.64 24.76
CA HIS A 242 -42.13 -14.71 25.87
C HIS A 242 -42.40 -13.36 26.54
N SER A 243 -43.65 -12.91 26.36
CA SER A 243 -44.47 -12.00 27.19
C SER A 243 -44.14 -10.50 27.29
N LYS A 244 -45.19 -9.69 27.09
CA LYS A 244 -45.43 -8.25 27.33
C LYS A 244 -46.58 -8.13 28.35
N GLN A 245 -46.54 -7.18 29.30
CA GLN A 245 -47.64 -6.45 29.99
C GLN A 245 -47.32 -5.75 31.36
N SER A 246 -47.79 -4.52 31.62
CA SER A 246 -47.60 -3.68 32.86
C SER A 246 -46.35 -2.81 32.77
N ILE A 247 -46.36 -1.52 32.44
CA ILE A 247 -47.21 -0.33 32.67
C ILE A 247 -47.19 0.28 34.08
N HIS A 248 -46.81 1.56 34.08
CA HIS A 248 -47.26 2.73 34.87
C HIS A 248 -48.35 2.48 35.94
N HIS A 249 -48.37 3.17 37.08
CA HIS A 249 -48.33 4.63 37.22
C HIS A 249 -48.25 4.99 38.72
N ARG A 250 -47.58 6.08 39.10
CA ARG A 250 -48.05 6.94 40.19
C ARG A 250 -47.53 8.37 40.01
N LEU A 251 -48.40 9.22 39.47
CA LEU A 251 -48.44 10.64 39.80
C LEU A 251 -49.23 10.75 41.10
N LYS A 252 -48.74 11.53 42.06
CA LYS A 252 -49.59 12.38 42.90
C LYS A 252 -48.78 13.62 43.30
N SER A 253 -49.35 14.76 42.94
CA SER A 253 -48.98 16.11 43.35
C SER A 253 -49.38 16.39 44.80
N SER A 254 -48.95 17.58 45.24
CA SER A 254 -49.45 18.39 46.38
C SER A 254 -49.13 17.87 47.78
N ASP A 255 -48.25 18.57 48.51
CA ASP A 255 -48.71 19.59 49.46
C ASP A 255 -47.57 20.43 50.07
N SER A 256 -48.03 21.55 50.63
CA SER A 256 -47.31 22.76 50.99
C SER A 256 -46.78 22.75 52.44
N THR A 257 -46.07 23.83 52.77
CA THR A 257 -45.96 24.47 54.11
C THR A 257 -44.96 23.97 55.16
N MET A 258 -43.96 24.85 55.38
CA MET A 258 -43.56 25.49 56.65
C MET A 258 -42.81 24.74 57.78
N LEU A 259 -41.79 25.48 58.24
CA LEU A 259 -41.29 25.69 59.61
C LEU A 259 -40.28 24.70 60.24
N ARG A 260 -39.03 25.18 60.24
CA ARG A 260 -38.25 25.66 61.42
C ARG A 260 -37.69 24.61 62.40
N SER A 261 -36.50 24.99 62.91
CA SER A 261 -35.88 24.63 64.19
C SER A 261 -34.89 23.46 64.11
N THR A 262 -33.72 23.41 64.74
CA THR A 262 -32.73 24.32 65.38
C THR A 262 -31.59 23.39 65.87
N ARG A 263 -30.50 23.99 66.38
CA ARG A 263 -29.38 23.42 67.20
C ARG A 263 -28.18 22.93 66.39
N ASN A 264 -27.11 23.73 66.31
CA ASN A 264 -26.09 24.06 67.31
C ASN A 264 -25.35 22.84 67.86
N GLU A 265 -24.05 22.75 67.54
CA GLU A 265 -22.97 22.73 68.55
C GLU A 265 -21.60 22.90 67.86
N THR A 266 -20.94 24.03 68.16
CA THR A 266 -19.48 24.26 68.06
C THR A 266 -18.90 24.13 69.47
N PRO A 267 -17.58 23.91 69.62
CA PRO A 267 -16.79 25.05 70.11
C PRO A 267 -15.35 25.16 69.58
N SER A 268 -14.84 26.39 69.75
CA SER A 268 -13.43 26.85 69.89
C SER A 268 -12.49 26.64 68.70
N GLY A 269 -11.89 27.64 68.05
CA GLY A 269 -11.65 29.03 68.42
C GLY A 269 -10.14 29.25 68.60
N GLU A 270 -9.49 29.90 67.64
CA GLU A 270 -8.42 30.88 67.89
C GLU A 270 -8.20 31.77 66.65
N ASP A 271 -8.11 33.07 66.94
CA ASP A 271 -8.19 34.22 66.06
C ASP A 271 -6.91 34.50 65.24
N LEU A 272 -7.06 35.11 64.05
CA LEU A 272 -6.50 36.44 63.76
C LEU A 272 -6.91 36.99 62.37
N LYS A 273 -7.74 38.04 62.47
CA LYS A 273 -8.04 39.20 61.60
C LYS A 273 -6.90 39.67 60.65
N LEU A 274 -7.08 40.44 59.57
CA LEU A 274 -8.16 41.08 58.80
C LEU A 274 -7.49 41.54 57.48
N GLY A 275 -8.24 41.69 56.38
CA GLY A 275 -7.76 42.44 55.22
C GLY A 275 -8.60 42.22 53.96
N ASP A 276 -9.60 43.07 53.77
CA ASP A 276 -10.50 43.10 52.62
C ASP A 276 -9.78 43.46 51.31
N SER A 277 -10.13 42.80 50.20
CA SER A 277 -10.47 43.46 48.92
C SER A 277 -10.76 42.42 47.81
N GLU A 278 -12.01 42.45 47.34
CA GLU A 278 -12.46 42.35 45.95
C GLU A 278 -11.69 41.43 44.97
N THR A 279 -12.38 40.34 44.59
CA THR A 279 -12.32 39.64 43.29
C THR A 279 -12.41 40.62 42.10
N PRO A 280 -11.89 40.32 40.87
CA PRO A 280 -12.15 39.03 40.22
C PRO A 280 -11.05 38.44 39.32
N ALA A 281 -11.36 37.22 38.89
CA ALA A 281 -10.66 36.33 37.98
C ALA A 281 -10.21 36.98 36.65
N GLY A 282 -9.11 36.46 36.10
CA GLY A 282 -8.67 36.69 34.73
C GLY A 282 -7.92 35.49 34.17
N GLU A 283 -8.63 34.67 33.40
CA GLU A 283 -8.10 33.66 32.48
C GLU A 283 -7.28 34.32 31.36
N ILE A 284 -6.20 33.67 30.91
CA ILE A 284 -5.47 34.07 29.69
C ILE A 284 -6.17 33.40 28.49
N GLN A 285 -6.93 34.19 27.73
CA GLN A 285 -7.56 33.82 26.45
C GLN A 285 -6.57 33.91 25.28
N LEU A 286 -6.64 32.94 24.36
CA LEU A 286 -6.13 33.06 22.99
C LEU A 286 -7.01 34.06 22.22
N GLN A 287 -6.44 35.17 21.77
CA GLN A 287 -7.15 36.18 20.97
C GLN A 287 -7.36 35.70 19.53
N VAL A 288 -8.62 35.44 19.18
CA VAL A 288 -9.15 35.51 17.81
C VAL A 288 -9.77 36.90 17.68
N HIS A 289 -9.30 37.73 16.75
CA HIS A 289 -9.84 39.08 16.54
C HIS A 289 -11.19 39.00 15.80
N GLU A 290 -12.29 39.15 16.55
CA GLU A 290 -13.52 39.81 16.07
C GLU A 290 -13.27 41.31 16.00
N THR A 291 -13.91 41.97 15.05
CA THR A 291 -13.50 43.29 14.65
C THR A 291 -14.69 44.19 14.42
N SER A 292 -14.72 45.21 15.27
CA SER A 292 -15.68 46.29 15.32
C SER A 292 -14.99 47.61 14.97
N ASP A 293 -15.82 48.54 14.52
CA ASP A 293 -15.51 49.73 13.73
C ASP A 293 -14.58 50.78 14.39
N THR A 294 -13.84 51.46 13.50
CA THR A 294 -13.36 52.86 13.46
C THR A 294 -13.12 53.71 14.72
N ASP A 295 -11.95 54.40 14.66
CA ASP A 295 -11.62 55.76 15.14
C ASP A 295 -11.50 56.01 16.66
N SER A 296 -10.44 56.62 17.19
CA SER A 296 -9.58 57.67 16.64
C SER A 296 -8.23 57.81 17.35
N SER A 297 -7.23 58.25 16.57
CA SER A 297 -6.07 59.10 16.93
C SER A 297 -4.94 58.47 17.78
N SER A 298 -3.79 58.17 17.15
CA SER A 298 -2.54 58.99 17.16
C SER A 298 -1.75 58.86 18.47
N SER A 299 -0.45 58.62 18.54
CA SER A 299 0.68 58.63 17.61
C SER A 299 1.91 58.18 18.43
N SER A 300 2.78 57.37 17.83
CA SER A 300 4.27 57.30 17.90
C SER A 300 5.07 58.20 18.88
N PRO A 301 6.39 57.96 19.12
CA PRO A 301 7.27 56.80 18.82
C PRO A 301 8.29 56.47 19.95
N ASP A 302 9.20 55.54 19.66
CA ASP A 302 10.58 55.46 20.19
C ASP A 302 10.76 54.99 21.65
N SER A 303 11.76 54.23 22.05
CA SER A 303 13.00 53.73 21.43
C SER A 303 13.62 52.72 22.42
N ASP A 304 14.50 51.88 21.88
CA ASP A 304 15.78 51.48 22.47
C ASP A 304 15.89 50.73 23.82
N GLN A 305 16.86 49.81 23.75
CA GLN A 305 17.94 49.60 24.71
C GLN A 305 17.88 48.38 25.66
N THR A 306 18.59 47.35 25.18
CA THR A 306 19.83 46.78 25.77
C THR A 306 19.78 45.88 27.02
N PHE A 307 20.35 44.68 26.79
CA PHE A 307 21.46 44.03 27.53
C PHE A 307 21.20 43.16 28.78
N LEU A 308 21.80 41.96 28.65
CA LEU A 308 22.47 41.10 29.66
C LEU A 308 21.67 40.15 30.56
N VAL A 309 21.70 38.88 30.13
CA VAL A 309 22.32 37.74 30.82
C VAL A 309 22.49 37.86 32.35
N GLN A 310 21.78 37.02 33.10
CA GLN A 310 22.39 36.13 34.10
C GLN A 310 21.41 35.04 34.55
N GLU A 311 21.88 33.79 34.54
CA GLU A 311 21.22 32.64 35.16
C GLU A 311 21.12 32.78 36.69
N ASN A 312 20.01 32.33 37.28
CA ASN A 312 20.02 31.39 38.43
C ASN A 312 18.63 30.83 38.78
N ILE A 313 18.44 29.57 38.37
CA ILE A 313 17.94 28.39 39.10
C ILE A 313 16.80 28.53 40.16
N ASN A 314 15.80 27.67 39.92
CA ASN A 314 14.84 26.99 40.82
C ASN A 314 13.53 27.71 41.21
N THR A 315 12.40 27.23 40.69
CA THR A 315 11.66 26.11 41.32
C THR A 315 10.45 25.63 40.48
N LYS A 316 10.32 24.29 40.39
CA LYS A 316 9.10 23.48 40.16
C LYS A 316 8.31 23.68 38.85
N SER A 317 8.77 22.98 37.80
CA SER A 317 7.96 22.64 36.63
C SER A 317 6.99 21.48 36.95
N SER A 318 5.69 21.75 36.95
CA SER A 318 4.66 20.71 36.77
C SER A 318 4.64 20.30 35.30
N GLU A 319 5.16 19.11 34.99
CA GLU A 319 5.06 18.48 33.66
C GLU A 319 3.58 18.33 33.22
N PRO A 320 3.21 18.75 32.00
CA PRO A 320 1.91 18.43 31.43
C PRO A 320 1.83 16.94 31.06
N LYS A 321 0.69 16.32 31.39
CA LYS A 321 0.39 14.91 31.13
C LYS A 321 0.55 14.55 29.65
N PRO A 322 1.12 13.38 29.32
CA PRO A 322 1.24 12.92 27.94
C PRO A 322 -0.13 12.66 27.32
N THR A 323 -0.40 13.34 26.20
CA THR A 323 -1.51 13.10 25.29
C THR A 323 -1.52 11.64 24.84
N ALA A 324 -2.70 11.01 24.91
CA ALA A 324 -2.88 9.60 24.63
C ALA A 324 -2.58 9.28 23.16
N HIS A 325 -1.42 8.65 22.91
CA HIS A 325 -1.09 8.04 21.64
C HIS A 325 -2.17 7.05 21.19
N ALA A 326 -2.55 7.13 19.90
CA ALA A 326 -3.29 6.10 19.18
C ALA A 326 -2.65 4.71 19.36
N PRO A 327 -3.42 3.61 19.32
CA PRO A 327 -2.88 2.26 19.50
C PRO A 327 -1.84 1.93 18.41
N PRO A 328 -0.85 1.06 18.70
CA PRO A 328 0.38 0.94 17.92
C PRO A 328 0.10 0.46 16.49
N THR A 329 0.73 1.14 15.53
CA THR A 329 0.93 0.71 14.14
C THR A 329 1.39 -0.75 14.13
N LYS A 330 0.61 -1.65 13.53
CA LYS A 330 1.01 -3.07 13.40
C LYS A 330 2.30 -3.13 12.58
N VAL A 331 3.34 -3.74 13.14
CA VAL A 331 4.62 -3.95 12.44
C VAL A 331 4.45 -5.09 11.43
N LEU A 332 4.06 -4.74 10.21
CA LEU A 332 3.56 -5.65 9.19
C LEU A 332 4.59 -6.72 8.77
N PHE A 333 5.87 -6.37 8.71
CA PHE A 333 6.92 -7.33 8.30
C PHE A 333 7.07 -8.50 9.30
N LEU A 334 6.80 -8.30 10.59
CA LEU A 334 6.89 -9.37 11.60
C LEU A 334 5.79 -10.43 11.40
N ASP A 335 4.63 -10.05 10.87
CA ASP A 335 3.62 -11.02 10.42
C ASP A 335 4.13 -11.79 9.20
N GLY A 336 4.82 -11.13 8.27
CA GLY A 336 5.50 -11.77 7.15
C GLY A 336 6.52 -12.85 7.55
N VAL A 337 7.38 -12.54 8.53
CA VAL A 337 8.35 -13.50 9.07
C VAL A 337 7.64 -14.70 9.69
N ARG A 338 6.53 -14.47 10.41
CA ARG A 338 5.70 -15.54 10.97
C ARG A 338 5.09 -16.42 9.87
N GLY A 339 4.63 -15.81 8.77
CA GLY A 339 4.12 -16.52 7.60
C GLY A 339 5.17 -17.40 6.94
N LEU A 340 6.40 -16.89 6.75
CA LEU A 340 7.52 -17.69 6.25
C LEU A 340 7.84 -18.86 7.18
N ALA A 341 7.88 -18.63 8.50
CA ALA A 341 8.12 -19.69 9.47
C ALA A 341 7.06 -20.80 9.37
N ALA A 342 5.77 -20.45 9.23
CA ALA A 342 4.71 -21.44 9.03
C ALA A 342 4.94 -22.29 7.77
N ILE A 343 5.30 -21.66 6.65
CA ILE A 343 5.60 -22.36 5.38
C ILE A 343 6.82 -23.29 5.53
N LEU A 344 7.87 -22.87 6.24
CA LEU A 344 9.06 -23.68 6.48
C LEU A 344 8.75 -24.92 7.34
N VAL A 345 7.90 -24.79 8.37
CA VAL A 345 7.43 -25.94 9.18
C VAL A 345 6.69 -26.94 8.29
N VAL A 346 5.74 -26.47 7.48
CA VAL A 346 4.96 -27.29 6.54
C VAL A 346 5.89 -28.00 5.53
N THR A 347 6.87 -27.27 4.99
CA THR A 347 7.82 -27.80 4.01
C THR A 347 8.67 -28.93 4.62
N GLN A 348 9.16 -28.74 5.86
CA GLN A 348 9.90 -29.78 6.58
C GLN A 348 9.06 -31.06 6.74
N HIS A 349 7.82 -30.95 7.21
CA HIS A 349 6.96 -32.11 7.47
C HIS A 349 6.40 -32.77 6.21
N SER A 350 6.41 -32.07 5.08
CA SER A 350 5.98 -32.61 3.78
C SER A 350 6.84 -33.76 3.27
N LYS A 351 8.10 -33.86 3.70
CA LYS A 351 9.11 -34.79 3.19
C LYS A 351 9.44 -34.67 1.69
N GLU A 352 8.97 -33.61 1.02
CA GLU A 352 9.13 -33.42 -0.42
C GLU A 352 10.43 -32.68 -0.81
N TYR A 353 10.77 -31.63 -0.06
CA TYR A 353 11.87 -30.73 -0.41
C TYR A 353 12.62 -30.29 0.87
N LEU A 354 13.91 -29.97 0.75
CA LEU A 354 14.78 -29.45 1.84
C LEU A 354 15.01 -30.37 3.05
N GLN A 355 14.79 -31.68 2.94
CA GLN A 355 14.89 -32.61 4.07
C GLN A 355 16.29 -32.72 4.69
N GLY A 356 17.33 -32.36 3.95
CA GLY A 356 18.72 -32.32 4.45
C GLY A 356 19.02 -31.15 5.40
N PHE A 357 18.06 -30.24 5.63
CA PHE A 357 18.21 -29.03 6.42
C PHE A 357 17.24 -29.03 7.61
N ASN A 358 17.60 -28.33 8.69
CA ASN A 358 16.79 -28.21 9.91
C ASN A 358 15.87 -26.98 9.87
N LEU A 359 15.23 -26.71 8.73
CA LEU A 359 14.45 -25.48 8.53
C LEU A 359 13.19 -25.44 9.39
N GLY A 360 12.59 -26.60 9.69
CA GLY A 360 11.50 -26.70 10.67
C GLY A 360 11.91 -26.23 12.07
N ALA A 361 13.12 -26.57 12.53
CA ALA A 361 13.64 -26.13 13.82
C ALA A 361 13.96 -24.64 13.85
N VAL A 362 14.57 -24.11 12.77
CA VAL A 362 14.78 -22.66 12.58
C VAL A 362 13.46 -21.90 12.62
N ALA A 363 12.43 -22.43 11.99
CA ALA A 363 11.11 -21.80 11.96
C ALA A 363 10.45 -21.78 13.35
N VAL A 364 10.56 -22.87 14.12
CA VAL A 364 10.09 -22.90 15.53
C VAL A 364 10.84 -21.88 16.39
N ASP A 365 12.16 -21.74 16.20
CA ASP A 365 12.92 -20.67 16.86
C ASP A 365 12.41 -19.28 16.48
N ALA A 366 12.10 -19.04 15.20
CA ALA A 366 11.52 -17.78 14.76
C ALA A 366 10.18 -17.50 15.46
N PHE A 367 9.31 -18.50 15.65
CA PHE A 367 8.08 -18.34 16.44
C PHE A 367 8.36 -17.97 17.90
N PHE A 368 9.26 -18.67 18.58
CA PHE A 368 9.61 -18.37 19.99
C PHE A 368 10.23 -16.98 20.17
N VAL A 369 11.12 -16.60 19.25
CA VAL A 369 11.76 -15.27 19.25
C VAL A 369 10.74 -14.17 18.97
N LEU A 370 9.89 -14.33 17.94
CA LEU A 370 8.85 -13.35 17.62
C LEU A 370 7.86 -13.17 18.76
N SER A 371 7.42 -14.28 19.36
CA SER A 371 6.48 -14.29 20.48
C SER A 371 7.08 -13.54 21.67
N SER A 372 8.27 -13.94 22.13
CA SER A 372 8.94 -13.28 23.24
C SER A 372 9.28 -11.81 22.98
N PHE A 373 9.72 -11.45 21.76
CA PHE A 373 10.01 -10.07 21.36
C PHE A 373 8.77 -9.17 21.42
N LEU A 374 7.70 -9.53 20.69
CA LEU A 374 6.48 -8.73 20.62
C LEU A 374 5.83 -8.58 21.98
N LEU A 375 5.77 -9.67 22.75
CA LEU A 375 5.12 -9.68 24.05
C LEU A 375 5.90 -8.89 25.10
N THR A 376 7.23 -9.01 25.10
CA THR A 376 8.09 -8.21 25.98
C THR A 376 8.00 -6.74 25.61
N TRP A 377 8.04 -6.40 24.32
CA TRP A 377 7.93 -5.02 23.85
C TRP A 377 6.62 -4.35 24.28
N LEU A 378 5.47 -4.98 23.99
CA LEU A 378 4.15 -4.47 24.33
C LEU A 378 3.96 -4.37 25.85
N PHE A 379 4.40 -5.38 26.60
CA PHE A 379 4.29 -5.39 28.06
C PHE A 379 5.22 -4.35 28.71
N MET A 380 6.42 -4.14 28.17
CA MET A 380 7.36 -3.12 28.65
C MET A 380 6.82 -1.71 28.45
N LYS A 381 6.26 -1.38 27.26
CA LYS A 381 5.57 -0.10 27.03
C LYS A 381 4.42 0.12 28.01
N LYS A 382 3.58 -0.90 28.23
CA LYS A 382 2.47 -0.84 29.22
C LYS A 382 2.99 -0.67 30.64
N SER A 383 4.07 -1.37 31.01
CA SER A 383 4.68 -1.31 32.35
C SER A 383 5.31 0.05 32.65
N ILE A 384 6.01 0.66 31.68
CA ILE A 384 6.55 2.02 31.81
C ILE A 384 5.41 3.03 32.08
N LYS A 385 4.28 2.89 31.37
CA LYS A 385 3.09 3.72 31.59
C LYS A 385 2.48 3.51 32.99
N LEU A 386 2.37 2.27 33.46
CA LEU A 386 1.84 1.98 34.79
C LEU A 386 2.75 2.49 35.92
N LEU A 387 4.08 2.34 35.77
CA LEU A 387 5.04 2.84 36.74
C LEU A 387 5.06 4.37 36.82
N SER A 388 5.03 5.06 35.67
CA SER A 388 4.97 6.53 35.63
C SER A 388 3.68 7.10 36.23
N GLN A 389 2.58 6.34 36.19
CA GLN A 389 1.30 6.71 36.79
C GLN A 389 1.15 6.35 38.27
N GLY A 390 2.17 5.74 38.91
CA GLY A 390 2.07 5.28 40.29
C GLY A 390 0.97 4.23 40.52
N ALA A 391 0.73 3.36 39.54
CA ALA A 391 -0.39 2.43 39.55
C ALA A 391 -0.34 1.44 40.75
N GLY A 392 -1.43 1.40 41.55
CA GLY A 392 -1.57 0.47 42.67
C GLY A 392 -1.78 -1.00 42.25
N ALA A 393 -1.73 -1.92 43.22
CA ALA A 393 -1.82 -3.37 43.00
C ALA A 393 -3.05 -3.81 42.18
N ARG A 394 -4.19 -3.14 42.35
CA ARG A 394 -5.42 -3.40 41.59
C ARG A 394 -5.22 -3.19 40.09
N LYS A 395 -4.62 -2.06 39.67
CA LYS A 395 -4.36 -1.78 38.24
C LYS A 395 -3.41 -2.80 37.63
N TRP A 396 -2.39 -3.22 38.38
CA TRP A 396 -1.48 -4.29 37.97
C TRP A 396 -2.20 -5.63 37.77
N PHE A 397 -3.09 -5.99 38.69
CA PHE A 397 -3.91 -7.20 38.55
C PHE A 397 -4.76 -7.18 37.26
N PHE A 398 -5.48 -6.09 36.98
CA PHE A 398 -6.26 -5.97 35.74
C PHE A 398 -5.37 -5.97 34.49
N ALA A 399 -4.19 -5.37 34.54
CA ALA A 399 -3.24 -5.38 33.44
C ALA A 399 -2.69 -6.79 33.14
N LEU A 400 -2.41 -7.59 34.17
CA LEU A 400 -2.02 -9.00 34.04
C LEU A 400 -3.18 -9.87 33.55
N ALA A 401 -4.39 -9.67 34.08
CA ALA A 401 -5.59 -10.38 33.65
C ALA A 401 -5.88 -10.15 32.15
N ASP A 402 -5.79 -8.90 31.69
CA ASP A 402 -5.90 -8.52 30.27
C ASP A 402 -4.80 -9.16 29.40
N TYR A 403 -3.59 -9.26 29.94
CA TYR A 403 -2.44 -9.86 29.26
C TYR A 403 -2.61 -11.37 29.05
N PHE A 404 -3.03 -12.10 30.10
CA PHE A 404 -3.23 -13.55 30.03
C PHE A 404 -4.48 -13.92 29.24
N SER A 405 -5.58 -13.16 29.36
CA SER A 405 -6.83 -13.45 28.62
C SER A 405 -6.61 -13.40 27.11
N LYS A 406 -5.97 -12.35 26.58
CA LYS A 406 -5.66 -12.21 25.15
C LYS A 406 -4.87 -13.39 24.58
N ARG A 407 -3.99 -14.01 25.38
CA ARG A 407 -3.17 -15.15 24.95
C ARG A 407 -3.93 -16.45 25.01
N PHE A 408 -4.71 -16.62 26.07
CA PHE A 408 -5.58 -17.78 26.22
C PHE A 408 -6.52 -17.87 25.02
N PHE A 409 -7.29 -16.83 24.72
CA PHE A 409 -8.24 -16.82 23.60
C PHE A 409 -7.57 -16.85 22.23
N ARG A 410 -6.31 -16.45 22.10
CA ARG A 410 -5.58 -16.59 20.84
C ARG A 410 -5.19 -18.04 20.55
N VAL A 411 -4.79 -18.81 21.56
CA VAL A 411 -4.13 -20.11 21.37
C VAL A 411 -5.02 -21.28 21.82
N TYR A 412 -5.59 -21.21 23.02
CA TYR A 412 -6.21 -22.37 23.68
C TYR A 412 -7.49 -22.86 22.99
N PRO A 413 -8.41 -22.03 22.49
CA PRO A 413 -9.67 -22.53 21.91
C PRO A 413 -9.49 -23.42 20.68
N LEU A 414 -8.65 -23.02 19.72
CA LEU A 414 -8.37 -23.85 18.56
C LEU A 414 -7.57 -25.11 18.93
N PHE A 415 -6.62 -24.99 19.87
CA PHE A 415 -5.92 -26.15 20.43
C PHE A 415 -6.89 -27.15 21.06
N ALA A 416 -7.79 -26.69 21.95
CA ALA A 416 -8.74 -27.54 22.66
C ALA A 416 -9.70 -28.24 21.69
N ILE A 417 -10.25 -27.51 20.71
CA ILE A 417 -11.10 -28.11 19.66
C ILE A 417 -10.33 -29.16 18.87
N THR A 418 -9.07 -28.88 18.50
CA THR A 418 -8.24 -29.83 17.76
C THR A 418 -8.01 -31.10 18.58
N VAL A 419 -7.66 -30.98 19.86
CA VAL A 419 -7.44 -32.13 20.76
C VAL A 419 -8.74 -32.92 20.97
N ILE A 420 -9.88 -32.25 21.12
CA ILE A 420 -11.19 -32.90 21.19
C ILE A 420 -11.46 -33.66 19.88
N CYS A 421 -11.20 -33.07 18.71
CA CYS A 421 -11.32 -33.78 17.44
C CYS A 421 -10.41 -35.01 17.34
N ILE A 422 -9.17 -34.94 17.84
CA ILE A 422 -8.24 -36.08 17.90
C ILE A 422 -8.83 -37.23 18.75
N SER A 423 -9.55 -36.90 19.83
CA SER A 423 -10.19 -37.90 20.70
C SER A 423 -11.25 -38.76 19.98
N PHE A 424 -11.85 -38.23 18.90
CA PHE A 424 -12.82 -38.94 18.07
C PHE A 424 -12.17 -39.70 16.89
N MET A 425 -10.86 -39.56 16.68
CA MET A 425 -10.14 -40.25 15.61
C MET A 425 -9.82 -41.70 15.97
N SER A 426 -9.70 -42.55 14.95
CA SER A 426 -9.18 -43.91 15.12
C SER A 426 -7.73 -43.89 15.62
N ALA A 427 -7.26 -44.94 16.30
CA ALA A 427 -5.87 -45.03 16.75
C ALA A 427 -4.88 -44.94 15.57
N GLU A 428 -5.26 -45.43 14.39
CA GLU A 428 -4.47 -45.31 13.17
C GLU A 428 -4.34 -43.84 12.73
N ASP A 429 -5.42 -43.07 12.79
CA ASP A 429 -5.42 -41.66 12.42
C ASP A 429 -4.70 -40.78 13.46
N GLN A 430 -4.83 -41.11 14.75
CA GLN A 430 -4.05 -40.47 15.81
C GLN A 430 -2.54 -40.65 15.58
N LYS A 431 -2.13 -41.87 15.22
CA LYS A 431 -0.74 -42.19 14.84
C LYS A 431 -0.32 -41.47 13.57
N ARG A 432 -1.16 -41.48 12.53
CA ARG A 432 -0.89 -40.88 11.23
C ARG A 432 -0.68 -39.36 11.32
N TYR A 433 -1.57 -38.65 12.02
CA TYR A 433 -1.62 -37.19 11.99
C TYR A 433 -0.88 -36.51 13.15
N PHE A 434 -0.76 -37.18 14.29
CA PHE A 434 -0.16 -36.61 15.50
C PHE A 434 0.88 -37.50 16.17
N LEU A 435 1.30 -38.59 15.51
CA LEU A 435 2.41 -39.47 15.92
C LEU A 435 2.23 -40.14 17.29
N PHE A 436 1.00 -40.41 17.73
CA PHE A 436 0.73 -41.29 18.87
C PHE A 436 1.09 -42.74 18.51
N LEU A 437 1.96 -43.39 19.28
CA LEU A 437 2.61 -44.64 18.85
C LEU A 437 1.76 -45.88 19.13
N ASN A 438 1.10 -45.92 20.30
CA ASN A 438 0.30 -47.05 20.77
C ASN A 438 -1.18 -46.67 21.00
N PRO A 439 -2.12 -47.62 20.80
CA PRO A 439 -3.52 -47.44 21.20
C PRO A 439 -3.63 -47.17 22.71
N GLY A 440 -4.25 -46.05 23.09
CA GLY A 440 -4.36 -45.62 24.49
C GLY A 440 -3.32 -44.58 24.94
N ASP A 441 -2.32 -44.25 24.12
CA ASP A 441 -1.35 -43.17 24.41
C ASP A 441 -2.01 -41.77 24.42
N PHE A 442 -3.21 -41.65 23.84
CA PHE A 442 -3.98 -40.41 23.84
C PHE A 442 -4.90 -40.35 25.06
N ASP A 443 -4.60 -39.41 25.96
CA ASP A 443 -5.47 -39.04 27.08
C ASP A 443 -5.93 -37.59 26.91
N LEU A 444 -7.23 -37.40 26.72
CA LEU A 444 -7.83 -36.08 26.47
C LEU A 444 -7.52 -35.09 27.60
N TYR A 445 -7.62 -35.52 28.86
CA TYR A 445 -7.39 -34.65 29.99
C TYR A 445 -5.92 -34.24 30.07
N GLN A 446 -5.00 -35.22 29.98
CA GLN A 446 -3.58 -34.98 30.08
C GLN A 446 -3.03 -34.11 28.94
N VAL A 447 -3.56 -34.26 27.72
CA VAL A 447 -3.21 -33.38 26.60
C VAL A 447 -3.74 -31.96 26.82
N LEU A 448 -5.00 -31.80 27.27
CA LEU A 448 -5.61 -30.48 27.52
C LEU A 448 -4.95 -29.71 28.68
N THR A 449 -4.34 -30.42 29.63
CA THR A 449 -3.59 -29.84 30.76
C THR A 449 -2.09 -29.69 30.51
N PHE A 450 -1.61 -30.01 29.30
CA PHE A 450 -0.20 -29.91 28.90
C PHE A 450 0.76 -30.83 29.67
N GLU A 451 0.30 -32.03 30.04
CA GLU A 451 1.13 -33.04 30.70
C GLU A 451 2.37 -33.39 29.87
N PHE A 452 3.54 -33.49 30.52
CA PHE A 452 4.84 -33.52 29.84
C PHE A 452 4.99 -34.70 28.86
N ASN A 453 4.42 -35.86 29.18
CA ASN A 453 4.52 -37.07 28.37
C ASN A 453 3.48 -37.12 27.23
N HIS A 454 2.45 -36.26 27.25
CA HIS A 454 1.31 -36.31 26.33
C HIS A 454 1.36 -35.21 25.26
N ARG A 455 2.53 -34.61 25.03
CA ARG A 455 2.73 -33.49 24.10
C ARG A 455 3.29 -33.93 22.74
N GLN A 456 2.62 -34.87 22.08
CA GLN A 456 3.11 -35.47 20.84
C GLN A 456 3.19 -34.48 19.66
N PHE A 457 4.05 -34.81 18.70
CA PHE A 457 4.22 -34.13 17.42
C PHE A 457 4.41 -32.60 17.47
N VAL A 458 3.38 -31.79 17.18
CA VAL A 458 3.45 -30.30 17.19
C VAL A 458 3.02 -29.71 18.53
N LEU A 459 2.41 -30.51 19.40
CA LEU A 459 1.81 -30.04 20.66
C LEU A 459 2.86 -29.69 21.72
N TRP A 460 4.12 -30.12 21.58
CA TRP A 460 5.19 -29.86 22.56
C TRP A 460 5.62 -28.40 22.65
N THR A 461 5.37 -27.58 21.63
CA THR A 461 5.81 -26.17 21.61
C THR A 461 4.91 -25.28 22.47
N LEU A 462 3.62 -25.59 22.54
CA LEU A 462 2.62 -24.82 23.28
C LEU A 462 2.93 -24.68 24.79
N PRO A 463 3.24 -25.77 25.53
CA PRO A 463 3.60 -25.65 26.94
C PRO A 463 4.82 -24.76 27.18
N LEU A 464 5.81 -24.79 26.27
CA LEU A 464 7.02 -23.98 26.40
C LEU A 464 6.71 -22.49 26.25
N GLU A 465 5.94 -22.13 25.22
CA GLU A 465 5.51 -20.77 24.96
C GLU A 465 4.65 -20.22 26.12
N ILE A 466 3.67 -21.01 26.58
CA ILE A 466 2.81 -20.65 27.71
C ILE A 466 3.63 -20.47 28.99
N SER A 467 4.57 -21.37 29.28
CA SER A 467 5.45 -21.25 30.45
C SER A 467 6.26 -19.95 30.41
N PHE A 468 6.78 -19.58 29.25
CA PHE A 468 7.54 -18.33 29.09
C PHE A 468 6.65 -17.08 29.23
N TYR A 469 5.35 -17.17 28.94
CA TYR A 469 4.43 -16.05 29.18
C TYR A 469 4.36 -15.59 30.63
N PHE A 470 4.60 -16.49 31.59
CA PHE A 470 4.68 -16.17 33.02
C PHE A 470 6.05 -15.57 33.41
N VAL A 471 7.10 -15.85 32.64
CA VAL A 471 8.45 -15.30 32.88
C VAL A 471 8.54 -13.83 32.46
N ILE A 472 7.88 -13.44 31.37
CA ILE A 472 7.96 -12.07 30.79
C ILE A 472 7.62 -10.96 31.80
N PRO A 473 6.52 -11.03 32.59
CA PRO A 473 6.22 -9.97 33.55
C PRO A 473 7.32 -9.77 34.59
N VAL A 474 7.86 -10.86 35.14
CA VAL A 474 8.95 -10.83 36.11
C VAL A 474 10.23 -10.26 35.48
N PHE A 475 10.56 -10.71 34.26
CA PHE A 475 11.71 -10.22 33.51
C PHE A 475 11.63 -8.72 33.25
N VAL A 476 10.50 -8.22 32.73
CA VAL A 476 10.29 -6.81 32.41
C VAL A 476 10.39 -5.93 33.67
N LEU A 477 9.74 -6.34 34.76
CA LEU A 477 9.78 -5.58 36.02
C LEU A 477 11.20 -5.53 36.61
N THR A 478 11.94 -6.63 36.51
CA THR A 478 13.35 -6.69 36.93
C THR A 478 14.22 -5.75 36.11
N ILE A 479 14.07 -5.73 34.78
CA ILE A 479 14.84 -4.82 33.92
C ILE A 479 14.49 -3.35 34.20
N LEU A 480 13.21 -3.04 34.45
CA LEU A 480 12.78 -1.68 34.75
C LEU A 480 13.27 -1.21 36.13
N SER A 481 13.41 -2.11 37.12
CA SER A 481 13.94 -1.76 38.45
C SER A 481 15.42 -1.36 38.42
N LEU A 482 16.20 -1.86 37.45
CA LEU A 482 17.62 -1.53 37.25
C LEU A 482 17.86 -0.10 36.72
N ARG A 483 16.81 0.61 36.28
CA ARG A 483 16.85 2.01 35.81
C ARG A 483 17.98 2.28 34.80
N ARG A 484 19.00 3.07 35.17
CA ARG A 484 20.16 3.44 34.32
C ARG A 484 21.17 2.32 34.16
N PHE A 485 21.16 1.34 35.06
CA PHE A 485 22.11 0.22 35.10
C PHE A 485 21.60 -1.03 34.37
N TRP A 486 20.50 -0.91 33.59
CA TRP A 486 19.93 -2.03 32.83
C TRP A 486 20.96 -2.73 31.93
N TRP A 487 21.90 -1.99 31.35
CA TRP A 487 22.93 -2.52 30.46
C TRP A 487 23.95 -3.41 31.18
N VAL A 488 24.15 -3.21 32.49
CA VAL A 488 25.03 -4.04 33.33
C VAL A 488 24.49 -5.46 33.45
N ALA A 489 23.17 -5.63 33.45
CA ALA A 489 22.54 -6.96 33.42
C ALA A 489 22.35 -7.49 32.00
N VAL A 490 21.92 -6.65 31.05
CA VAL A 490 21.60 -7.08 29.68
C VAL A 490 22.82 -7.51 28.87
N ALA A 491 23.96 -6.83 29.01
CA ALA A 491 25.18 -7.17 28.25
C ALA A 491 25.73 -8.57 28.59
N PRO A 492 26.03 -8.91 29.86
CA PRO A 492 26.50 -10.26 30.20
C PRO A 492 25.42 -11.32 29.93
N LEU A 493 24.13 -10.99 30.10
CA LEU A 493 23.05 -11.91 29.79
C LEU A 493 22.94 -12.20 28.29
N ALA A 494 23.14 -11.20 27.42
CA ALA A 494 23.18 -11.39 25.97
C ALA A 494 24.37 -12.27 25.55
N LEU A 495 25.55 -12.07 26.15
CA LEU A 495 26.72 -12.93 25.93
C LEU A 495 26.44 -14.36 26.38
N TRP A 496 25.83 -14.53 27.56
CA TRP A 496 25.43 -15.85 28.06
C TRP A 496 24.40 -16.52 27.16
N VAL A 497 23.39 -15.78 26.66
CA VAL A 497 22.38 -16.30 25.71
C VAL A 497 23.03 -16.82 24.44
N VAL A 498 23.97 -16.07 23.87
CA VAL A 498 24.69 -16.49 22.66
C VAL A 498 25.56 -17.71 22.94
N HIS A 499 26.35 -17.67 24.01
CA HIS A 499 27.21 -18.78 24.41
C HIS A 499 26.40 -20.06 24.64
N GLN A 500 25.40 -20.02 25.53
CA GLN A 500 24.53 -21.15 25.85
C GLN A 500 23.73 -21.63 24.65
N GLY A 501 23.18 -20.70 23.84
CA GLY A 501 22.43 -21.06 22.65
C GLY A 501 23.25 -21.88 21.65
N ILE A 502 24.55 -21.59 21.52
CA ILE A 502 25.47 -22.31 20.62
C ILE A 502 25.98 -23.60 21.27
N SER A 503 26.24 -23.61 22.58
CA SER A 503 26.89 -24.75 23.27
C SER A 503 25.93 -25.84 23.73
N GLU A 504 24.69 -25.48 24.11
CA GLU A 504 23.72 -26.38 24.72
C GLU A 504 23.05 -27.29 23.67
N TYR A 505 22.92 -28.58 23.96
CA TYR A 505 22.17 -29.49 23.11
C TYR A 505 20.66 -29.33 23.32
N ARG A 506 19.92 -29.18 22.22
CA ARG A 506 18.48 -28.88 22.23
C ARG A 506 17.76 -29.63 21.12
N THR A 507 16.59 -30.19 21.43
CA THR A 507 15.71 -30.85 20.47
C THR A 507 14.24 -30.70 20.87
N SER A 508 13.32 -31.26 20.08
CA SER A 508 11.89 -31.32 20.39
C SER A 508 11.62 -32.13 21.67
N HIS A 509 10.47 -31.89 22.31
CA HIS A 509 10.05 -32.60 23.53
C HIS A 509 11.03 -32.51 24.72
N MET A 510 11.92 -31.52 24.75
CA MET A 510 12.70 -31.17 25.93
C MET A 510 11.91 -30.21 26.85
N PRO A 511 12.26 -30.10 28.15
CA PRO A 511 11.68 -29.09 29.05
C PRO A 511 12.08 -27.66 28.63
N LEU A 512 11.59 -26.62 29.33
CA LEU A 512 11.87 -25.23 28.98
C LEU A 512 13.36 -24.85 29.04
N LYS A 513 14.13 -25.41 29.98
CA LYS A 513 15.51 -24.99 30.29
C LYS A 513 16.42 -24.87 29.05
N PRO A 514 16.56 -25.87 28.17
CA PRO A 514 17.41 -25.77 26.97
C PRO A 514 16.91 -24.76 25.93
N HIS A 515 15.64 -24.34 26.01
CA HIS A 515 15.04 -23.38 25.08
C HIS A 515 15.03 -21.94 25.63
N ILE A 516 15.41 -21.71 26.90
CA ILE A 516 15.47 -20.38 27.52
C ILE A 516 16.29 -19.37 26.69
N PRO A 517 17.49 -19.70 26.17
CA PRO A 517 18.26 -18.75 25.36
C PRO A 517 17.49 -18.21 24.15
N THR A 518 16.69 -19.05 23.49
CA THR A 518 15.88 -18.65 22.33
C THR A 518 14.82 -17.62 22.72
N PHE A 519 14.03 -17.87 23.76
CA PHE A 519 13.01 -16.91 24.22
C PHE A 519 13.63 -15.63 24.84
N LEU A 520 14.75 -15.78 25.54
CA LEU A 520 15.43 -14.66 26.16
C LEU A 520 16.05 -13.73 25.11
N SER A 521 16.52 -14.26 23.98
CA SER A 521 17.02 -13.44 22.87
C SER A 521 15.95 -12.43 22.39
N GLY A 522 14.71 -12.85 22.16
CA GLY A 522 13.61 -11.97 21.76
C GLY A 522 13.29 -10.93 22.84
N SER A 523 13.28 -11.34 24.11
CA SER A 523 13.00 -10.44 25.24
C SER A 523 14.11 -9.38 25.41
N LEU A 524 15.39 -9.75 25.27
CA LEU A 524 16.52 -8.83 25.33
C LEU A 524 16.50 -7.83 24.17
N ALA A 525 16.18 -8.31 22.97
CA ALA A 525 16.07 -7.44 21.80
C ALA A 525 14.94 -6.42 21.93
N ALA A 526 13.81 -6.80 22.53
CA ALA A 526 12.74 -5.86 22.86
C ALA A 526 13.20 -4.78 23.85
N VAL A 527 14.00 -5.15 24.86
CA VAL A 527 14.60 -4.19 25.81
C VAL A 527 15.54 -3.23 25.06
N VAL A 528 16.44 -3.76 24.24
CA VAL A 528 17.39 -2.97 23.42
C VAL A 528 16.63 -2.01 22.50
N PHE A 529 15.61 -2.51 21.78
CA PHE A 529 14.78 -1.69 20.90
C PHE A 529 14.08 -0.56 21.65
N VAL A 530 13.39 -0.86 22.77
CA VAL A 530 12.69 0.17 23.56
C VAL A 530 13.66 1.22 24.08
N LYS A 531 14.84 0.83 24.55
CA LYS A 531 15.85 1.77 25.06
C LYS A 531 16.46 2.62 23.95
N LEU A 532 16.74 2.03 22.78
CA LEU A 532 17.22 2.75 21.59
C LEU A 532 16.18 3.72 21.06
N ASP A 533 14.91 3.28 20.91
CA ASP A 533 13.79 4.11 20.45
C ASP A 533 13.60 5.34 21.37
N LEU A 534 13.56 5.12 22.69
CA LEU A 534 13.48 6.22 23.67
C LEU A 534 14.70 7.14 23.63
N TRP A 535 15.91 6.60 23.41
CA TRP A 535 17.12 7.41 23.30
C TRP A 535 17.13 8.26 22.01
N ILE A 536 16.75 7.69 20.86
CA ILE A 536 16.62 8.40 19.59
C ILE A 536 15.60 9.53 19.73
N GLN A 537 14.43 9.25 20.31
CA GLN A 537 13.39 10.26 20.55
C GLN A 537 13.87 11.35 21.52
N LYS A 538 14.56 10.99 22.60
CA LYS A 538 15.06 11.95 23.60
C LYS A 538 16.19 12.84 23.08
N THR A 539 17.06 12.30 22.23
CA THR A 539 18.24 13.04 21.71
C THR A 539 18.00 13.70 20.36
N GLY A 540 16.90 13.37 19.67
CA GLY A 540 16.65 13.83 18.30
C GLY A 540 17.67 13.29 17.29
N PHE A 541 18.29 12.13 17.58
CA PHE A 541 19.35 11.56 16.74
C PHE A 541 18.87 11.32 15.30
N LYS A 542 19.60 11.89 14.32
CA LYS A 542 19.35 11.70 12.89
C LYS A 542 20.38 10.75 12.26
N PHE A 543 19.90 9.74 11.55
CA PHE A 543 20.76 8.83 10.79
C PHE A 543 21.45 9.57 9.65
N ARG A 544 22.80 9.56 9.64
CA ARG A 544 23.62 9.97 8.51
C ARG A 544 23.83 8.77 7.59
N TRP A 545 24.27 9.01 6.36
CA TRP A 545 24.47 7.95 5.38
C TRP A 545 25.46 6.86 5.85
N TRP A 546 26.55 7.23 6.57
CA TRP A 546 27.48 6.27 7.15
C TRP A 546 26.87 5.41 8.25
N HIS A 547 25.98 5.99 9.09
CA HIS A 547 25.24 5.21 10.10
C HIS A 547 24.33 4.18 9.42
N THR A 548 23.65 4.60 8.35
CA THR A 548 22.83 3.68 7.55
C THR A 548 23.70 2.62 6.88
N LEU A 549 24.83 2.98 6.27
CA LEU A 549 25.75 2.02 5.64
C LEU A 549 26.28 1.00 6.66
N ALA A 550 26.68 1.45 7.85
CA ALA A 550 27.14 0.56 8.93
C ALA A 550 26.03 -0.39 9.38
N LEU A 551 24.81 0.11 9.59
CA LEU A 551 23.65 -0.73 9.92
C LEU A 551 23.37 -1.77 8.83
N ARG A 552 23.42 -1.38 7.55
CA ARG A 552 23.22 -2.28 6.42
C ARG A 552 24.33 -3.31 6.27
N ALA A 553 25.57 -2.96 6.59
CA ALA A 553 26.68 -3.91 6.61
C ALA A 553 26.49 -4.97 7.71
N VAL A 554 26.08 -4.55 8.91
CA VAL A 554 25.78 -5.47 10.03
C VAL A 554 24.57 -6.34 9.69
N GLU A 555 23.50 -5.76 9.15
CA GLU A 555 22.32 -6.50 8.68
C GLU A 555 22.68 -7.54 7.63
N GLY A 556 23.40 -7.15 6.57
CA GLY A 556 23.81 -8.03 5.49
C GLY A 556 24.69 -9.18 5.98
N LEU A 557 25.65 -8.90 6.87
CA LEU A 557 26.48 -9.93 7.49
C LEU A 557 25.64 -10.89 8.35
N THR A 558 24.70 -10.36 9.14
CA THR A 558 23.81 -11.15 9.99
C THR A 558 22.92 -12.07 9.16
N ILE A 559 22.35 -11.56 8.05
CA ILE A 559 21.56 -12.35 7.10
C ILE A 559 22.43 -13.44 6.45
N ALA A 560 23.67 -13.11 6.05
CA ALA A 560 24.58 -14.10 5.47
C ALA A 560 24.90 -15.23 6.47
N VAL A 561 25.18 -14.91 7.74
CA VAL A 561 25.40 -15.91 8.79
C VAL A 561 24.13 -16.72 9.07
N LEU A 562 22.96 -16.09 9.15
CA LEU A 562 21.68 -16.79 9.32
C LEU A 562 21.43 -17.78 8.19
N LEU A 563 21.64 -17.36 6.94
CA LEU A 563 21.51 -18.23 5.77
C LEU A 563 22.56 -19.35 5.78
N SER A 564 23.78 -19.10 6.26
CA SER A 564 24.79 -20.13 6.47
C SER A 564 24.33 -21.21 7.46
N VAL A 565 23.73 -20.80 8.59
CA VAL A 565 23.16 -21.73 9.58
C VAL A 565 22.01 -22.54 8.98
N CYS A 566 21.10 -21.89 8.25
CA CYS A 566 19.93 -22.53 7.63
C CYS A 566 20.33 -23.54 6.54
N PHE A 567 21.34 -23.22 5.73
CA PHE A 567 21.72 -23.96 4.53
C PHE A 567 23.10 -24.64 4.63
N LYS A 568 23.63 -24.84 5.85
CA LYS A 568 24.88 -25.57 6.12
C LYS A 568 26.11 -25.04 5.36
N GLY A 569 26.43 -23.76 5.54
CA GLY A 569 27.66 -23.13 5.01
C GLY A 569 27.46 -22.15 3.85
N LEU A 570 26.21 -21.81 3.51
CA LEU A 570 25.88 -20.89 2.42
C LEU A 570 26.62 -19.53 2.55
N PHE A 571 27.19 -19.07 1.43
CA PHE A 571 28.12 -17.93 1.30
C PHE A 571 29.53 -18.10 1.88
N PHE A 572 29.72 -18.92 2.91
CA PHE A 572 31.02 -19.07 3.57
C PHE A 572 31.89 -20.13 2.92
N ASP A 573 31.34 -21.28 2.52
CA ASP A 573 32.10 -22.39 1.91
C ASP A 573 32.97 -21.99 0.71
N TRP A 574 32.65 -20.85 0.09
CA TRP A 574 33.36 -20.29 -1.05
C TRP A 574 34.60 -19.47 -0.68
N VAL A 575 34.63 -18.91 0.52
CA VAL A 575 35.63 -17.92 0.97
C VAL A 575 36.46 -18.48 2.13
N THR A 576 35.83 -19.18 3.07
CA THR A 576 36.47 -19.75 4.26
C THR A 576 35.74 -21.02 4.72
N PRO A 577 36.39 -21.93 5.46
CA PRO A 577 35.66 -22.97 6.20
C PRO A 577 34.53 -22.34 7.02
N ASN A 578 33.35 -22.98 7.05
CA ASN A 578 32.17 -22.43 7.72
C ASN A 578 32.51 -22.03 9.18
N PRO A 579 32.47 -20.73 9.53
CA PRO A 579 32.85 -20.28 10.86
C PRO A 579 31.81 -20.66 11.92
N VAL A 580 30.62 -21.08 11.49
CA VAL A 580 29.54 -21.51 12.39
C VAL A 580 29.69 -23.01 12.66
N PRO A 581 29.89 -23.45 13.93
CA PRO A 581 29.96 -24.86 14.27
C PRO A 581 28.66 -25.59 13.94
N GLU A 582 28.77 -26.85 13.51
CA GLU A 582 27.59 -27.68 13.25
C GLU A 582 26.85 -27.95 14.57
N ALA A 583 25.57 -27.56 14.62
CA ALA A 583 24.76 -27.72 15.82
C ALA A 583 24.57 -29.21 16.12
N LYS A 584 24.83 -29.62 17.37
CA LYS A 584 24.62 -31.00 17.82
C LYS A 584 23.13 -31.41 17.77
N GLY A 585 22.21 -30.43 17.81
CA GLY A 585 20.76 -30.61 17.73
C GLY A 585 20.09 -29.50 16.90
N PHE A 586 19.04 -28.87 17.43
CA PHE A 586 18.40 -27.73 16.76
C PHE A 586 19.35 -26.53 16.70
N PRO A 587 19.50 -25.88 15.52
CA PRO A 587 20.33 -24.69 15.39
C PRO A 587 19.78 -23.55 16.25
N PHE A 588 20.67 -22.71 16.79
CA PHE A 588 20.29 -21.50 17.52
C PHE A 588 20.40 -20.29 16.60
N VAL A 589 19.25 -19.71 16.25
CA VAL A 589 19.16 -18.54 15.36
C VAL A 589 18.66 -17.27 16.06
N GLY A 590 18.34 -17.36 17.36
CA GLY A 590 17.66 -16.29 18.10
C GLY A 590 18.37 -14.95 18.10
N ALA A 591 19.69 -14.94 18.32
CA ALA A 591 20.48 -13.71 18.29
C ALA A 591 20.55 -13.06 16.89
N LEU A 592 20.61 -13.88 15.83
CA LEU A 592 20.67 -13.40 14.45
C LEU A 592 19.32 -12.79 14.04
N LEU A 593 18.22 -13.49 14.29
CA LEU A 593 16.87 -13.01 13.98
C LEU A 593 16.54 -11.71 14.71
N THR A 594 16.89 -11.63 16.00
CA THR A 594 16.60 -10.45 16.80
C THR A 594 17.43 -9.23 16.39
N THR A 595 18.68 -9.43 15.98
CA THR A 595 19.51 -8.36 15.42
C THR A 595 18.86 -7.78 14.16
N ILE A 596 18.36 -8.64 13.25
CA ILE A 596 17.62 -8.21 12.06
C ILE A 596 16.35 -7.45 12.45
N PHE A 597 15.57 -7.95 13.40
CA PHE A 597 14.33 -7.28 13.84
C PHE A 597 14.59 -5.89 14.40
N VAL A 598 15.62 -5.73 15.24
CA VAL A 598 15.97 -4.42 15.83
C VAL A 598 16.43 -3.46 14.74
N ILE A 599 17.27 -3.90 13.80
CA ILE A 599 17.73 -3.04 12.69
C ILE A 599 16.55 -2.60 11.83
N GLU A 600 15.68 -3.53 11.41
CA GLU A 600 14.54 -3.22 10.55
C GLU A 600 13.45 -2.40 11.23
N MET A 601 13.30 -2.50 12.56
CA MET A 601 12.39 -1.63 13.31
C MET A 601 12.92 -0.21 13.49
N ILE A 602 14.25 -0.02 13.54
CA ILE A 602 14.88 1.30 13.66
C ILE A 602 14.99 1.97 12.28
N ARG A 603 15.37 1.20 11.26
CA ARG A 603 15.54 1.68 9.89
C ARG A 603 15.06 0.61 8.91
N PRO A 604 13.78 0.63 8.49
CA PRO A 604 13.22 -0.32 7.53
C PRO A 604 13.99 -0.37 6.20
N SER A 605 14.01 -1.52 5.54
CA SER A 605 14.71 -1.74 4.27
C SER A 605 13.91 -2.55 3.27
N CYS A 606 14.55 -2.94 2.15
CA CYS A 606 13.95 -3.89 1.22
C CYS A 606 13.65 -5.25 1.89
N VAL A 607 14.32 -5.60 3.00
CA VAL A 607 14.06 -6.81 3.78
C VAL A 607 12.69 -6.73 4.45
N SER A 608 12.39 -5.66 5.19
CA SER A 608 11.05 -5.48 5.77
C SER A 608 9.97 -5.41 4.69
N THR A 609 10.21 -4.66 3.60
CA THR A 609 9.26 -4.58 2.48
C THR A 609 9.01 -5.96 1.83
N MET A 610 10.03 -6.81 1.72
CA MET A 610 9.87 -8.18 1.22
C MET A 610 8.96 -9.01 2.13
N PHE A 611 9.12 -8.90 3.44
CA PHE A 611 8.26 -9.60 4.40
C PHE A 611 6.86 -8.96 4.52
N GLU A 612 6.68 -7.70 4.13
CA GLU A 612 5.37 -7.05 4.06
C GLU A 612 4.51 -7.51 2.87
N TRP A 613 5.03 -8.42 2.04
CA TRP A 613 4.26 -9.03 0.96
C TRP A 613 2.94 -9.62 1.48
N SER A 614 1.83 -9.28 0.81
CA SER A 614 0.47 -9.61 1.23
C SER A 614 0.28 -11.10 1.50
N VAL A 615 0.89 -11.96 0.68
CA VAL A 615 0.86 -13.41 0.85
C VAL A 615 1.51 -13.81 2.17
N LEU A 616 2.76 -13.39 2.43
CA LEU A 616 3.45 -13.75 3.68
C LEU A 616 2.72 -13.19 4.91
N ARG A 617 2.19 -11.97 4.84
CA ARG A 617 1.38 -11.40 5.92
C ARG A 617 0.11 -12.20 6.19
N TYR A 618 -0.57 -12.64 5.14
CA TYR A 618 -1.77 -13.46 5.27
C TYR A 618 -1.45 -14.81 5.91
N TRP A 619 -0.41 -15.51 5.44
CA TRP A 619 0.10 -16.73 6.07
C TRP A 619 0.53 -16.50 7.52
N GLY A 620 1.05 -15.32 7.84
CA GLY A 620 1.37 -14.89 9.21
C GLY A 620 0.17 -14.62 10.11
N LYS A 621 -0.96 -14.19 9.52
CA LYS A 621 -2.24 -13.99 10.22
C LYS A 621 -2.86 -15.33 10.62
N ILE A 622 -2.82 -16.32 9.71
CA ILE A 622 -3.38 -17.67 9.93
C ILE A 622 -2.33 -18.69 10.41
N SER A 623 -1.13 -18.23 10.79
CA SER A 623 0.03 -19.10 11.01
C SER A 623 -0.20 -20.13 12.10
N PHE A 624 -1.02 -19.80 13.11
CA PHE A 624 -1.32 -20.72 14.21
C PHE A 624 -2.18 -21.89 13.72
N SER A 625 -3.24 -21.62 12.96
CA SER A 625 -4.03 -22.66 12.27
C SER A 625 -3.19 -23.51 11.32
N VAL A 626 -2.30 -22.89 10.54
CA VAL A 626 -1.35 -23.61 9.66
C VAL A 626 -0.45 -24.54 10.48
N TYR A 627 0.18 -24.01 11.54
CA TYR A 627 1.08 -24.77 12.39
C TYR A 627 0.39 -25.96 13.06
N LEU A 628 -0.84 -25.79 13.55
CA LEU A 628 -1.54 -26.84 14.28
C LEU A 628 -2.17 -27.91 13.36
N LEU A 629 -2.70 -27.52 12.20
CA LEU A 629 -3.55 -28.38 11.38
C LEU A 629 -2.85 -29.00 10.15
N HIS A 630 -1.60 -28.63 9.85
CA HIS A 630 -0.96 -29.04 8.60
C HIS A 630 -0.80 -30.55 8.41
N SER A 631 -0.63 -31.33 9.48
CA SER A 631 -0.48 -32.79 9.36
C SER A 631 -1.72 -33.45 8.77
N LEU A 632 -2.92 -32.94 9.07
CA LEU A 632 -4.20 -33.43 8.53
C LEU A 632 -4.25 -33.39 7.00
N VAL A 633 -3.54 -32.43 6.40
CA VAL A 633 -3.48 -32.26 4.94
C VAL A 633 -2.25 -32.96 4.37
N ILE A 634 -1.08 -32.76 4.97
CA ILE A 634 0.18 -33.26 4.42
C ILE A 634 0.22 -34.80 4.40
N TRP A 635 -0.26 -35.45 5.47
CA TRP A 635 -0.24 -36.91 5.63
C TRP A 635 -1.58 -37.57 5.30
N ASN A 636 -2.51 -36.84 4.69
CA ASN A 636 -3.74 -37.42 4.17
C ASN A 636 -3.41 -38.48 3.10
N PRO A 637 -3.97 -39.70 3.15
CA PRO A 637 -3.66 -40.77 2.20
C PRO A 637 -3.98 -40.39 0.76
N THR A 638 -5.13 -39.76 0.49
CA THR A 638 -5.56 -39.37 -0.86
C THR A 638 -4.63 -38.32 -1.47
N ILE A 639 -4.17 -37.36 -0.66
CA ILE A 639 -3.23 -36.34 -1.12
C ILE A 639 -1.83 -36.93 -1.33
N SER A 640 -1.37 -37.75 -0.39
CA SER A 640 -0.03 -38.34 -0.42
C SER A 640 0.14 -39.39 -1.50
N ALA A 641 -0.94 -40.10 -1.88
CA ALA A 641 -0.93 -41.12 -2.93
C ALA A 641 -0.81 -40.56 -4.35
N GLN A 642 -0.93 -39.24 -4.54
CA GLN A 642 -0.85 -38.66 -5.88
C GLN A 642 0.52 -38.88 -6.53
N PRO A 643 0.57 -39.40 -7.77
CA PRO A 643 1.84 -39.74 -8.41
C PRO A 643 2.60 -38.49 -8.89
N LYS A 644 1.89 -37.48 -9.41
CA LYS A 644 2.49 -36.26 -9.95
C LYS A 644 2.88 -35.29 -8.82
N TYR A 645 4.16 -34.91 -8.79
CA TYR A 645 4.71 -34.00 -7.78
C TYR A 645 3.95 -32.67 -7.65
N PHE A 646 3.71 -31.98 -8.77
CA PHE A 646 3.06 -30.66 -8.73
C PHE A 646 1.60 -30.72 -8.29
N ASN A 647 0.87 -31.79 -8.63
CA ASN A 647 -0.50 -32.00 -8.16
C ASN A 647 -0.53 -32.18 -6.65
N ARG A 648 0.37 -33.02 -6.13
CA ARG A 648 0.51 -33.27 -4.69
C ARG A 648 0.91 -32.00 -3.94
N LEU A 649 1.88 -31.25 -4.47
CA LEU A 649 2.33 -29.98 -3.91
C LEU A 649 1.18 -28.96 -3.86
N PHE A 650 0.51 -28.74 -5.00
CA PHE A 650 -0.59 -27.79 -5.10
C PHE A 650 -1.71 -28.13 -4.12
N ALA A 651 -2.15 -29.38 -4.08
CA ALA A 651 -3.22 -29.78 -3.17
C ALA A 651 -2.86 -29.61 -1.70
N ARG A 652 -1.62 -29.94 -1.31
CA ARG A 652 -1.19 -29.70 0.07
C ARG A 652 -1.26 -28.22 0.42
N PHE A 653 -0.72 -27.34 -0.41
CA PHE A 653 -0.75 -25.89 -0.14
C PHE A 653 -2.17 -25.31 -0.20
N PHE A 654 -2.96 -25.67 -1.21
CA PHE A 654 -4.31 -25.16 -1.40
C PHE A 654 -5.27 -25.62 -0.30
N LEU A 655 -5.32 -26.93 -0.02
CA LEU A 655 -6.20 -27.47 1.02
C LEU A 655 -5.78 -27.04 2.42
N LEU A 656 -4.46 -26.88 2.67
CA LEU A 656 -3.98 -26.32 3.92
C LEU A 656 -4.36 -24.84 4.07
N LEU A 657 -4.20 -24.04 3.02
CA LEU A 657 -4.60 -22.63 3.03
C LEU A 657 -6.11 -22.51 3.28
N LEU A 658 -6.92 -23.35 2.63
CA LEU A 658 -8.37 -23.42 2.84
C LEU A 658 -8.71 -23.82 4.28
N LEU A 659 -8.17 -24.94 4.77
CA LEU A 659 -8.43 -25.44 6.12
C LEU A 659 -8.02 -24.42 7.19
N ALA A 660 -6.83 -23.84 7.07
CA ALA A 660 -6.32 -22.86 8.02
C ALA A 660 -7.10 -21.54 7.96
N THR A 661 -7.49 -21.08 6.76
CA THR A 661 -8.34 -19.89 6.60
C THR A 661 -9.71 -20.09 7.23
N THR A 662 -10.37 -21.21 6.95
CA THR A 662 -11.68 -21.54 7.52
C THR A 662 -11.59 -21.65 9.04
N SER A 663 -10.59 -22.38 9.56
CA SER A 663 -10.33 -22.50 11.00
C SER A 663 -10.11 -21.14 11.66
N PHE A 664 -9.33 -20.25 11.02
CA PHE A 664 -9.07 -18.91 11.52
C PHE A 664 -10.37 -18.11 11.66
N TYR A 665 -11.21 -18.05 10.62
CA TYR A 665 -12.44 -17.24 10.65
C TYR A 665 -13.56 -17.84 11.51
N VAL A 666 -13.61 -19.16 11.66
CA VAL A 666 -14.65 -19.84 12.44
C VAL A 666 -14.30 -19.91 13.93
N ILE A 667 -13.01 -20.04 14.28
CA ILE A 667 -12.58 -20.30 15.67
C ILE A 667 -11.69 -19.18 16.20
N GLU A 668 -10.54 -18.94 15.56
CA GLU A 668 -9.52 -18.04 16.12
C GLU A 668 -10.00 -16.58 16.16
N TYR A 669 -10.60 -16.08 15.09
CA TYR A 669 -11.04 -14.70 14.98
C TYR A 669 -12.19 -14.35 15.94
N PRO A 670 -13.29 -15.15 16.04
CA PRO A 670 -14.32 -14.94 17.05
C PRO A 670 -13.77 -14.99 18.49
N SER A 671 -12.82 -15.89 18.74
CA SER A 671 -12.15 -15.98 20.03
C SER A 671 -11.33 -14.72 20.36
N GLN A 672 -10.59 -14.18 19.39
CA GLN A 672 -9.88 -12.91 19.54
C GLN A 672 -10.84 -11.72 19.77
N LEU A 673 -12.00 -11.70 19.12
CA LEU A 673 -13.05 -10.70 19.38
C LEU A 673 -13.60 -10.81 20.81
N LEU A 674 -13.82 -12.03 21.29
CA LEU A 674 -14.22 -12.27 22.68
C LEU A 674 -13.16 -11.75 23.67
N ALA A 675 -11.87 -11.98 23.39
CA ALA A 675 -10.77 -11.44 24.18
C ALA A 675 -10.82 -9.91 24.25
N GLN A 676 -11.09 -9.22 23.14
CA GLN A 676 -11.24 -7.76 23.11
C GLN A 676 -12.44 -7.29 23.95
N ARG A 677 -13.57 -8.02 23.91
CA ARG A 677 -14.73 -7.72 24.77
C ARG A 677 -14.38 -7.87 26.25
N ILE A 678 -13.66 -8.93 26.63
CA ILE A 678 -13.16 -9.13 28.00
C ILE A 678 -12.20 -8.01 28.40
N SER A 679 -11.29 -7.58 27.52
CA SER A 679 -10.40 -6.44 27.78
C SER A 679 -11.18 -5.14 28.09
N ARG A 680 -12.23 -4.84 27.31
CA ARG A 680 -13.10 -3.67 27.56
C ARG A 680 -13.82 -3.79 28.91
N PHE A 681 -14.30 -4.98 29.25
CA PHE A 681 -14.94 -5.25 30.53
C PHE A 681 -13.98 -5.09 31.73
N LEU A 682 -12.75 -5.61 31.61
CA LEU A 682 -11.72 -5.45 32.63
C LEU A 682 -11.36 -3.97 32.84
N ALA A 683 -11.24 -3.19 31.75
CA ALA A 683 -11.00 -1.76 31.82
C ALA A 683 -12.17 -0.99 32.48
N ALA A 684 -13.42 -1.34 32.18
CA ALA A 684 -14.59 -0.74 32.82
C ALA A 684 -14.66 -1.05 34.33
N ARG A 685 -14.31 -2.28 34.73
CA ARG A 685 -14.20 -2.68 36.16
C ARG A 685 -13.01 -2.06 36.89
N GLU A 686 -11.94 -1.75 36.18
CA GLU A 686 -10.83 -0.98 36.72
C GLU A 686 -11.27 0.46 37.04
N ALA A 687 -11.98 1.09 36.10
CA ALA A 687 -12.47 2.47 36.24
C ALA A 687 -13.52 2.63 37.35
N ASN A 688 -14.39 1.63 37.54
CA ASN A 688 -15.38 1.62 38.60
C ASN A 688 -14.74 1.09 39.90
N GLY A 689 -14.31 1.99 40.79
CA GLY A 689 -13.84 1.68 42.15
C GLY A 689 -14.77 0.71 42.89
N SER A 690 -14.24 -0.04 43.87
CA SER A 690 -14.97 -1.13 44.55
C SER A 690 -16.27 -0.62 45.17
N GLY A 691 -17.42 -1.01 44.62
CA GLY A 691 -18.72 -0.60 45.15
C GLY A 691 -19.94 -0.92 44.28
N GLY A 692 -19.76 -1.31 43.01
CA GLY A 692 -20.89 -1.67 42.14
C GLY A 692 -20.77 -3.07 41.57
N LEU A 693 -21.52 -4.02 42.10
CA LEU A 693 -21.78 -5.29 41.43
C LEU A 693 -22.55 -4.97 40.15
N VAL A 694 -21.87 -4.90 39.00
CA VAL A 694 -22.55 -4.87 37.69
C VAL A 694 -23.24 -6.23 37.53
N LYS A 695 -24.51 -6.29 37.94
CA LYS A 695 -25.40 -7.42 37.71
C LYS A 695 -25.57 -7.60 36.21
N PHE A 696 -25.41 -8.84 35.78
CA PHE A 696 -25.61 -9.33 34.42
C PHE A 696 -27.07 -9.02 33.99
N THR A 697 -27.31 -8.01 33.14
CA THR A 697 -28.64 -7.69 32.62
C THR A 697 -29.05 -8.65 31.50
N CYS A 698 -29.18 -9.92 31.84
CA CYS A 698 -29.83 -10.93 30.98
C CYS A 698 -30.98 -11.67 31.70
N MET A 699 -31.20 -11.45 33.01
CA MET A 699 -32.10 -12.30 33.83
C MET A 699 -33.30 -11.60 34.51
N GLU A 700 -33.49 -10.28 34.38
CA GLU A 700 -34.58 -9.56 35.11
C GLU A 700 -35.78 -9.11 34.23
N ARG A 701 -35.84 -9.48 32.94
CA ARG A 701 -36.95 -9.08 32.05
C ARG A 701 -38.25 -9.90 32.14
N ILE A 702 -38.33 -10.86 33.07
CA ILE A 702 -39.42 -11.86 33.13
C ILE A 702 -40.55 -11.47 34.12
N VAL A 703 -40.34 -10.56 35.08
CA VAL A 703 -41.33 -10.36 36.18
C VAL A 703 -42.31 -9.20 35.94
N SER A 704 -42.00 -8.20 35.13
CA SER A 704 -42.84 -6.99 35.00
C SER A 704 -43.72 -6.93 33.75
N ARG A 705 -43.96 -8.06 33.06
CA ARG A 705 -44.72 -8.10 31.79
C ARG A 705 -46.05 -8.92 31.86
N LYS A 706 -46.87 -8.85 32.94
CA LYS A 706 -48.25 -9.41 33.02
C LYS A 706 -49.49 -8.57 33.46
N GLN A 707 -49.53 -7.22 33.47
CA GLN A 707 -50.71 -6.46 33.96
C GLN A 707 -51.38 -5.36 33.11
N GLN A 708 -51.12 -5.19 31.80
CA GLN A 708 -51.91 -4.23 30.99
C GLN A 708 -52.02 -4.56 29.49
N THR A 709 -52.90 -5.50 29.16
CA THR A 709 -53.69 -5.50 27.92
C THR A 709 -55.04 -6.09 28.29
N GLY A 710 -55.92 -5.23 28.78
CA GLY A 710 -57.32 -5.52 29.06
C GLY A 710 -58.01 -4.17 29.20
N GLU A 711 -59.01 -3.94 28.36
CA GLU A 711 -59.81 -2.71 28.23
C GLU A 711 -59.22 -1.59 27.34
N ARG A 712 -59.62 -1.59 26.06
CA ARG A 712 -60.71 -0.71 25.59
C ARG A 712 -60.95 -0.92 24.09
N ASP A 713 -61.83 -1.87 23.80
CA ASP A 713 -62.83 -1.71 22.74
C ASP A 713 -64.08 -1.12 23.40
N LYS A 714 -64.58 0.02 22.89
CA LYS A 714 -66.00 0.34 22.72
C LYS A 714 -66.23 1.73 22.10
N MET A 715 -67.02 1.69 21.01
CA MET A 715 -68.03 2.67 20.53
C MET A 715 -67.60 3.88 19.63
N LEU A 716 -67.67 3.67 18.30
CA LEU A 716 -68.62 4.21 17.26
C LEU A 716 -69.44 5.51 17.55
N PRO A 717 -70.07 6.22 16.55
CA PRO A 717 -70.31 5.87 15.12
C PRO A 717 -70.24 7.03 14.04
N ASN A 718 -70.60 6.62 12.80
CA ASN A 718 -71.15 7.35 11.62
C ASN A 718 -70.17 7.74 10.50
N GLY A 719 -70.38 7.45 9.21
CA GLY A 719 -71.46 6.72 8.52
C GLY A 719 -71.36 6.87 6.99
N ARG A 720 -72.11 5.99 6.29
CA ARG A 720 -72.65 6.05 4.90
C ARG A 720 -71.87 5.51 3.68
N ASN A 721 -72.52 4.48 3.11
CA ASN A 721 -72.94 4.27 1.71
C ASN A 721 -71.91 3.69 0.72
N ASN A 722 -72.11 2.42 0.30
CA ASN A 722 -72.85 1.94 -0.90
C ASN A 722 -71.86 1.78 -2.08
N THR A 723 -71.79 0.74 -2.91
CA THR A 723 -72.43 -0.58 -3.06
C THR A 723 -71.53 -1.35 -4.08
N PRO A 724 -71.70 -2.67 -4.27
CA PRO A 724 -70.71 -3.61 -4.79
C PRO A 724 -70.92 -3.96 -6.28
N VAL A 725 -70.22 -4.99 -6.79
CA VAL A 725 -70.70 -6.08 -7.70
C VAL A 725 -69.49 -6.74 -8.41
N GLN A 726 -69.16 -8.01 -8.07
CA GLN A 726 -69.36 -9.28 -8.85
C GLN A 726 -68.32 -9.49 -9.97
N GLN A 727 -67.91 -10.69 -10.41
CA GLN A 727 -68.21 -12.11 -10.14
C GLN A 727 -67.14 -12.94 -10.88
N GLU A 728 -66.97 -14.21 -10.44
CA GLU A 728 -66.70 -15.43 -11.24
C GLU A 728 -65.52 -15.48 -12.23
N GLY A 729 -64.81 -16.58 -12.45
CA GLY A 729 -64.96 -17.96 -11.99
C GLY A 729 -63.93 -18.85 -12.71
N ASP A 730 -63.48 -19.85 -11.97
CA ASP A 730 -63.29 -21.25 -12.36
C ASP A 730 -62.12 -21.78 -13.24
N THR A 731 -61.50 -22.82 -12.65
CA THR A 731 -60.98 -24.10 -13.16
C THR A 731 -59.66 -24.31 -13.96
N THR A 732 -58.81 -25.15 -13.34
CA THR A 732 -57.89 -26.21 -13.86
C THR A 732 -56.36 -25.96 -14.01
N THR A 733 -55.61 -26.90 -13.40
CA THR A 733 -54.16 -27.04 -13.10
C THR A 733 -53.42 -27.91 -14.16
N PRO A 734 -52.10 -28.25 -14.11
CA PRO A 734 -50.99 -27.93 -13.17
C PRO A 734 -49.62 -27.54 -13.80
N VAL A 735 -48.62 -27.29 -12.92
CA VAL A 735 -47.14 -27.26 -13.11
C VAL A 735 -46.50 -25.97 -13.61
N GLY A 736 -45.76 -25.30 -12.72
CA GLY A 736 -44.66 -24.39 -13.07
C GLY A 736 -44.47 -23.20 -12.12
N ALA A 737 -43.23 -23.02 -11.66
CA ALA A 737 -42.65 -21.82 -11.05
C ALA A 737 -42.88 -21.57 -9.54
N VAL A 738 -41.89 -21.99 -8.75
CA VAL A 738 -41.51 -21.34 -7.48
C VAL A 738 -40.84 -20.02 -7.83
N GLY A 739 -41.56 -18.90 -7.65
CA GLY A 739 -41.00 -17.56 -7.71
C GLY A 739 -40.47 -17.13 -6.35
N LEU A 740 -39.16 -17.30 -6.15
CA LEU A 740 -38.42 -16.68 -5.05
C LEU A 740 -38.20 -15.20 -5.38
N HIS A 741 -38.87 -14.29 -4.67
CA HIS A 741 -38.55 -12.87 -4.71
C HIS A 741 -37.28 -12.64 -3.88
N VAL A 742 -36.14 -12.55 -4.57
CA VAL A 742 -34.86 -12.10 -4.01
C VAL A 742 -34.91 -10.58 -3.96
N VAL A 743 -34.87 -10.05 -2.75
CA VAL A 743 -34.60 -8.63 -2.48
C VAL A 743 -33.09 -8.43 -2.64
N GLU A 744 -32.72 -7.60 -3.62
CA GLU A 744 -31.36 -7.10 -3.84
C GLU A 744 -30.89 -6.34 -2.60
N LEU A 745 -29.79 -6.81 -1.99
CA LEU A 745 -28.98 -6.05 -1.06
C LEU A 745 -27.75 -5.56 -1.82
N SER A 746 -27.57 -4.25 -1.84
CA SER A 746 -26.44 -3.53 -2.42
C SER A 746 -25.19 -3.65 -1.56
N ASP A 747 -24.09 -4.06 -2.20
CA ASP A 747 -22.74 -4.13 -1.66
C ASP A 747 -22.10 -2.73 -1.55
N GLU A 748 -21.68 -2.32 -0.35
CA GLU A 748 -20.55 -1.42 -0.15
C GLU A 748 -19.69 -1.91 1.01
N ASP A 749 -18.53 -2.49 0.68
CA ASP A 749 -17.28 -2.35 1.45
C ASP A 749 -16.16 -3.16 0.77
N THR A 750 -15.40 -2.55 -0.15
CA THR A 750 -14.08 -3.06 -0.53
C THR A 750 -13.15 -1.99 -1.11
N LEU A 751 -12.10 -1.66 -0.34
CA LEU A 751 -10.75 -1.23 -0.74
C LEU A 751 -10.56 -0.05 -1.71
N SER A 752 -9.96 1.03 -1.22
CA SER A 752 -9.06 1.88 -2.01
C SER A 752 -7.65 1.91 -1.41
N SER A 753 -6.73 1.21 -2.07
CA SER A 753 -5.29 1.38 -1.93
C SER A 753 -4.78 2.03 -3.20
N SER A 754 -4.29 3.27 -3.12
CA SER A 754 -3.49 3.84 -4.20
C SER A 754 -2.36 4.70 -3.63
N SER A 755 -1.21 4.55 -4.27
CA SER A 755 0.12 5.04 -3.94
C SER A 755 0.52 6.25 -4.79
N GLY A 756 1.42 7.08 -4.25
CA GLY A 756 2.34 7.95 -4.99
C GLY A 756 3.16 8.77 -3.98
N SER A 757 4.44 9.10 -4.14
CA SER A 757 5.48 8.82 -5.14
C SER A 757 6.80 9.33 -4.55
N ASP A 758 7.87 8.55 -4.62
CA ASP A 758 9.24 8.98 -4.27
C ASP A 758 9.92 9.64 -5.48
N ASP A 759 10.40 10.87 -5.31
CA ASP A 759 11.36 11.54 -6.20
C ASP A 759 12.79 11.34 -5.67
N GLN A 760 13.74 11.12 -6.59
CA GLN A 760 15.17 11.33 -6.34
C GLN A 760 15.72 12.45 -7.23
N THR A 761 16.62 13.20 -6.61
CA THR A 761 17.26 14.48 -6.94
C THR A 761 18.34 14.47 -8.04
N PHE A 762 18.36 15.56 -8.84
CA PHE A 762 19.48 16.42 -9.34
C PHE A 762 20.64 15.82 -10.20
N VAL A 763 21.32 16.46 -11.18
CA VAL A 763 21.65 17.87 -11.57
C VAL A 763 21.92 17.94 -13.11
N GLY A 764 21.74 19.11 -13.76
CA GLY A 764 22.48 19.48 -15.00
C GLY A 764 21.94 20.70 -15.77
N GLN A 765 22.56 21.87 -15.57
CA GLN A 765 22.30 23.17 -16.23
C GLN A 765 22.67 23.21 -17.73
N ALA A 766 22.01 24.09 -18.51
CA ALA A 766 22.65 24.99 -19.51
C ALA A 766 21.67 26.06 -20.03
N GLU A 767 22.15 27.29 -20.11
CA GLU A 767 21.50 28.54 -20.56
C GLU A 767 21.35 28.64 -22.10
N THR A 768 20.44 29.48 -22.60
CA THR A 768 20.73 30.61 -23.53
C THR A 768 19.47 31.34 -24.02
N SER A 769 19.67 32.64 -24.21
CA SER A 769 18.74 33.75 -24.44
C SER A 769 18.03 33.83 -25.80
N SER A 770 16.93 34.59 -25.85
CA SER A 770 16.81 35.86 -26.61
C SER A 770 15.58 36.03 -27.55
N THR A 771 14.98 37.21 -27.37
CA THR A 771 14.35 38.13 -28.36
C THR A 771 12.89 37.97 -28.78
N ILE A 772 12.16 39.05 -28.49
CA ILE A 772 10.81 39.43 -28.92
C ILE A 772 10.88 40.07 -30.31
N THR A 773 9.93 39.75 -31.19
CA THR A 773 9.37 40.70 -32.17
C THR A 773 7.87 40.43 -32.33
N ALA A 774 7.09 41.50 -32.21
CA ALA A 774 5.65 41.54 -32.45
C ALA A 774 5.34 41.68 -33.94
N ASP A 775 4.34 40.94 -34.46
CA ASP A 775 3.23 41.49 -35.25
C ASP A 775 2.21 40.40 -35.67
N GLU A 776 0.95 40.83 -35.78
CA GLU A 776 -0.22 40.25 -36.48
C GLU A 776 -1.06 39.07 -35.89
N LYS A 777 -2.27 39.47 -35.47
CA LYS A 777 -3.63 38.87 -35.57
C LYS A 777 -3.92 37.45 -35.02
N PRO A 778 -5.05 37.27 -34.29
CA PRO A 778 -5.38 36.01 -33.62
C PRO A 778 -6.05 35.01 -34.57
N PRO A 779 -5.64 33.72 -34.59
CA PRO A 779 -6.48 32.65 -35.08
C PRO A 779 -7.05 31.83 -33.93
N GLU A 780 -8.37 31.67 -33.98
CA GLU A 780 -9.24 30.69 -33.32
C GLU A 780 -8.63 29.70 -32.30
N LEU A 781 -9.22 29.73 -31.11
CA LEU A 781 -8.94 28.85 -29.98
C LEU A 781 -9.22 27.37 -30.34
N LYS A 782 -8.20 26.68 -30.87
CA LYS A 782 -8.19 25.21 -30.86
C LYS A 782 -7.98 24.75 -29.41
N SER A 783 -8.97 24.06 -28.87
CA SER A 783 -8.91 23.39 -27.58
C SER A 783 -7.61 22.60 -27.45
N ALA A 784 -6.90 22.82 -26.35
CA ALA A 784 -5.73 22.02 -25.99
C ALA A 784 -6.17 20.55 -25.87
N PRO A 785 -5.44 19.58 -26.43
CA PRO A 785 -5.77 18.18 -26.24
C PRO A 785 -5.56 17.84 -24.75
N PRO A 786 -6.47 17.05 -24.14
CA PRO A 786 -6.26 16.58 -22.77
C PRO A 786 -4.94 15.82 -22.70
N GLN A 787 -4.02 16.30 -21.86
CA GLN A 787 -2.80 15.56 -21.55
C GLN A 787 -3.19 14.36 -20.69
N ALA A 788 -3.39 13.21 -21.34
CA ALA A 788 -3.55 11.94 -20.66
C ALA A 788 -2.24 11.55 -19.94
N PRO A 789 -2.27 11.21 -18.64
CA PRO A 789 -1.11 10.63 -17.97
C PRO A 789 -0.72 9.33 -18.68
N ALA A 790 0.57 9.14 -18.96
CA ALA A 790 1.05 7.90 -19.56
C ALA A 790 1.01 6.78 -18.52
N THR A 791 -0.09 6.02 -18.50
CA THR A 791 -0.26 4.80 -17.70
C THR A 791 0.82 3.78 -18.11
N LYS A 792 1.95 3.76 -17.41
CA LYS A 792 2.90 2.65 -17.51
C LYS A 792 2.24 1.46 -16.82
N VAL A 793 1.89 0.45 -17.61
CA VAL A 793 1.33 -0.80 -17.10
C VAL A 793 2.47 -1.60 -16.43
N LEU A 794 2.70 -1.33 -15.14
CA LEU A 794 3.89 -1.77 -14.39
C LEU A 794 4.03 -3.29 -14.29
N PHE A 795 2.91 -4.03 -14.24
CA PHE A 795 2.92 -5.48 -14.12
C PHE A 795 3.57 -6.19 -15.33
N LEU A 796 3.58 -5.54 -16.51
CA LEU A 796 4.20 -6.10 -17.72
C LEU A 796 5.72 -6.25 -17.57
N ASP A 797 6.37 -5.34 -16.84
CA ASP A 797 7.79 -5.48 -16.52
C ASP A 797 7.99 -6.69 -15.60
N GLY A 798 7.14 -6.87 -14.60
CA GLY A 798 7.19 -8.03 -13.72
C GLY A 798 7.07 -9.37 -14.44
N LEU A 799 6.13 -9.46 -15.37
CA LEU A 799 5.93 -10.65 -16.19
C LEU A 799 7.14 -10.96 -17.08
N ARG A 800 7.78 -9.94 -17.68
CA ARG A 800 9.06 -10.10 -18.39
C ARG A 800 10.18 -10.59 -17.48
N GLY A 801 10.22 -10.09 -16.25
CA GLY A 801 11.21 -10.49 -15.24
C GLY A 801 11.07 -11.97 -14.86
N LEU A 802 9.83 -12.44 -14.65
CA LEU A 802 9.56 -13.85 -14.40
C LEU A 802 9.97 -14.72 -15.60
N ALA A 803 9.58 -14.33 -16.82
CA ALA A 803 9.95 -15.04 -18.04
C ALA A 803 11.48 -15.17 -18.19
N ALA A 804 12.23 -14.08 -17.96
CA ALA A 804 13.70 -14.13 -17.99
C ALA A 804 14.24 -15.18 -17.02
N MET A 805 13.71 -15.23 -15.80
CA MET A 805 14.16 -16.19 -14.80
C MET A 805 13.76 -17.64 -15.10
N MET A 806 12.59 -17.88 -15.70
CA MET A 806 12.20 -19.21 -16.17
C MET A 806 13.18 -19.76 -17.21
N VAL A 807 13.74 -18.90 -18.09
CA VAL A 807 14.80 -19.29 -19.03
C VAL A 807 16.07 -19.71 -18.29
N VAL A 808 16.50 -18.95 -17.27
CA VAL A 808 17.68 -19.29 -16.45
C VAL A 808 17.49 -20.64 -15.76
N VAL A 809 16.31 -20.88 -15.18
CA VAL A 809 15.96 -22.14 -14.51
C VAL A 809 16.02 -23.31 -15.49
N GLN A 810 15.46 -23.19 -16.69
CA GLN A 810 15.53 -24.23 -17.72
C GLN A 810 16.99 -24.61 -18.07
N HIS A 811 17.85 -23.62 -18.30
CA HIS A 811 19.24 -23.85 -18.72
C HIS A 811 20.14 -24.35 -17.59
N SER A 812 19.72 -24.17 -16.33
CA SER A 812 20.37 -24.75 -15.16
C SER A 812 20.25 -26.28 -15.11
N ARG A 813 19.17 -26.84 -15.69
CA ARG A 813 18.79 -28.27 -15.64
C ARG A 813 18.57 -28.83 -14.22
N GLU A 814 18.34 -27.98 -13.24
CA GLU A 814 18.23 -28.41 -11.83
C GLU A 814 16.80 -28.58 -11.35
N PHE A 815 15.85 -27.92 -12.00
CA PHE A 815 14.44 -27.96 -11.64
C PHE A 815 13.67 -28.67 -12.74
N TYR A 816 13.16 -29.87 -12.44
CA TYR A 816 12.35 -30.73 -13.31
C TYR A 816 12.61 -30.52 -14.82
N PRO A 817 13.71 -31.07 -15.38
CA PRO A 817 14.14 -30.81 -16.75
C PRO A 817 13.12 -31.18 -17.85
N GLN A 818 12.14 -32.03 -17.50
CA GLN A 818 11.04 -32.42 -18.37
C GLN A 818 9.99 -31.32 -18.56
N LEU A 819 10.01 -30.26 -17.74
CA LEU A 819 9.18 -29.09 -17.96
C LEU A 819 9.79 -28.20 -19.04
N HIS A 820 8.92 -27.62 -19.87
CA HIS A 820 9.28 -26.75 -20.98
C HIS A 820 9.16 -25.26 -20.60
N LEU A 821 9.64 -24.90 -19.40
CA LEU A 821 9.50 -23.54 -18.84
C LEU A 821 10.26 -22.50 -19.66
N GLY A 822 11.43 -22.85 -20.19
CA GLY A 822 12.23 -21.95 -21.03
C GLY A 822 11.51 -21.57 -22.33
N SER A 823 10.90 -22.53 -23.02
CA SER A 823 10.13 -22.27 -24.25
C SER A 823 8.84 -21.50 -23.97
N ALA A 824 8.13 -21.82 -22.88
CA ALA A 824 6.97 -21.06 -22.46
C ALA A 824 7.32 -19.59 -22.15
N ALA A 825 8.47 -19.35 -21.52
CA ALA A 825 8.95 -18.00 -21.27
C ALA A 825 9.28 -17.23 -22.56
N VAL A 826 9.82 -17.91 -23.58
CA VAL A 826 10.04 -17.30 -24.90
C VAL A 826 8.71 -16.89 -25.55
N ASP A 827 7.65 -17.71 -25.44
CA ASP A 827 6.31 -17.32 -25.89
C ASP A 827 5.81 -16.06 -25.19
N VAL A 828 6.01 -15.95 -23.87
CA VAL A 828 5.69 -14.74 -23.11
C VAL A 828 6.43 -13.52 -23.66
N PHE A 829 7.72 -13.63 -23.99
CA PHE A 829 8.48 -12.54 -24.61
C PHE A 829 7.91 -12.15 -25.98
N PHE A 830 7.61 -13.12 -26.85
CA PHE A 830 7.05 -12.86 -28.18
C PHE A 830 5.68 -12.18 -28.12
N ILE A 831 4.80 -12.64 -27.23
CA ILE A 831 3.47 -12.04 -27.02
C ILE A 831 3.58 -10.63 -26.45
N LEU A 832 4.40 -10.42 -25.42
CA LEU A 832 4.58 -9.11 -24.81
C LEU A 832 5.20 -8.10 -25.76
N SER A 833 6.20 -8.53 -26.54
CA SER A 833 6.84 -7.67 -27.54
C SER A 833 5.84 -7.25 -28.61
N SER A 834 5.17 -8.22 -29.25
CA SER A 834 4.15 -7.93 -30.29
C SER A 834 2.97 -7.12 -29.76
N PHE A 835 2.44 -7.41 -28.57
CA PHE A 835 1.35 -6.66 -27.96
C PHE A 835 1.70 -5.18 -27.72
N LEU A 836 2.79 -4.92 -26.98
CA LEU A 836 3.20 -3.56 -26.63
C LEU A 836 3.52 -2.73 -27.87
N LEU A 837 4.25 -3.33 -28.81
CA LEU A 837 4.69 -2.64 -30.02
C LEU A 837 3.51 -2.34 -30.96
N THR A 838 2.59 -3.29 -31.14
CA THR A 838 1.38 -3.10 -31.93
C THR A 838 0.46 -2.06 -31.29
N TRP A 839 0.23 -2.11 -29.98
CA TRP A 839 -0.58 -1.12 -29.26
C TRP A 839 -0.02 0.30 -29.40
N LEU A 840 1.26 0.50 -29.08
CA LEU A 840 1.92 1.81 -29.15
C LEU A 840 1.95 2.36 -30.58
N PHE A 841 2.24 1.50 -31.57
CA PHE A 841 2.26 1.90 -32.97
C PHE A 841 0.86 2.20 -33.52
N MET A 842 -0.15 1.44 -33.11
CA MET A 842 -1.55 1.70 -33.48
C MET A 842 -2.05 3.03 -32.92
N LYS A 843 -1.78 3.34 -31.65
CA LYS A 843 -2.11 4.65 -31.04
C LYS A 843 -1.46 5.81 -31.80
N LYS A 844 -0.18 5.67 -32.17
CA LYS A 844 0.55 6.68 -32.95
C LYS A 844 -0.01 6.80 -34.38
N SER A 845 -0.29 5.68 -35.03
CA SER A 845 -0.84 5.63 -36.39
C SER A 845 -2.24 6.25 -36.48
N MET A 846 -3.13 5.98 -35.52
CA MET A 846 -4.45 6.63 -35.46
C MET A 846 -4.33 8.16 -35.38
N LYS A 847 -3.39 8.67 -34.57
CA LYS A 847 -3.12 10.11 -34.46
C LYS A 847 -2.59 10.69 -35.78
N LEU A 848 -1.68 9.99 -36.47
CA LEU A 848 -1.14 10.44 -37.76
C LEU A 848 -2.20 10.48 -38.86
N LEU A 849 -3.06 9.47 -38.93
CA LEU A 849 -4.16 9.43 -39.88
C LEU A 849 -5.19 10.55 -39.61
N ALA A 850 -5.55 10.78 -38.34
CA ALA A 850 -6.46 11.85 -37.96
C ALA A 850 -5.91 13.26 -38.29
N GLN A 851 -4.58 13.41 -38.32
CA GLN A 851 -3.90 14.66 -38.66
C GLN A 851 -3.63 14.83 -40.17
N GLY A 852 -3.98 13.85 -41.01
CA GLY A 852 -3.66 13.89 -42.44
C GLY A 852 -2.16 13.93 -42.73
N ALA A 853 -1.35 13.25 -41.91
CA ALA A 853 0.11 13.34 -41.98
C ALA A 853 0.69 12.90 -43.34
N GLY A 854 1.55 13.73 -43.92
CA GLY A 854 2.21 13.44 -45.19
C GLY A 854 3.25 12.31 -45.11
N VAL A 855 3.68 11.82 -46.28
CA VAL A 855 4.65 10.71 -46.42
C VAL A 855 5.92 10.94 -45.62
N ARG A 856 6.40 12.19 -45.55
CA ARG A 856 7.60 12.55 -44.77
C ARG A 856 7.45 12.23 -43.28
N THR A 857 6.34 12.61 -42.65
CA THR A 857 6.06 12.34 -41.23
C THR A 857 5.96 10.85 -40.94
N TRP A 858 5.41 10.07 -41.87
CA TRP A 858 5.40 8.61 -41.81
C TRP A 858 6.81 8.02 -41.84
N VAL A 859 7.68 8.51 -42.74
CA VAL A 859 9.08 8.09 -42.81
C VAL A 859 9.81 8.39 -41.50
N PHE A 860 9.71 9.60 -40.95
CA PHE A 860 10.32 9.94 -39.66
C PHE A 860 9.77 9.11 -38.50
N THR A 861 8.47 8.78 -38.52
CA THR A 861 7.86 7.92 -37.52
C THR A 861 8.38 6.48 -37.59
N LEU A 862 8.55 5.93 -38.79
CA LEU A 862 9.13 4.61 -39.00
C LEU A 862 10.62 4.57 -38.62
N LEU A 863 11.39 5.60 -38.99
CA LEU A 863 12.79 5.72 -38.58
C LEU A 863 12.93 5.76 -37.05
N ASP A 864 12.11 6.58 -36.37
CA ASP A 864 12.08 6.64 -34.90
C ASP A 864 11.68 5.29 -34.27
N TYR A 865 10.75 4.57 -34.91
CA TYR A 865 10.31 3.25 -34.48
C TYR A 865 11.42 2.20 -34.58
N PHE A 866 12.12 2.11 -35.72
CA PHE A 866 13.16 1.10 -35.95
C PHE A 866 14.41 1.37 -35.12
N GLN A 867 14.86 2.63 -35.05
CA GLN A 867 16.08 2.98 -34.30
C GLN A 867 15.95 2.67 -32.80
N LYS A 868 14.79 2.96 -32.18
CA LYS A 868 14.55 2.65 -30.76
C LYS A 868 14.70 1.18 -30.44
N ARG A 869 14.33 0.30 -31.37
CA ARG A 869 14.40 -1.16 -31.21
C ARG A 869 15.80 -1.67 -31.44
N PHE A 870 16.47 -1.12 -32.46
CA PHE A 870 17.87 -1.39 -32.73
C PHE A 870 18.71 -1.09 -31.47
N PHE A 871 18.64 0.13 -30.95
CA PHE A 871 19.41 0.53 -29.76
C PHE A 871 18.97 -0.13 -28.45
N ARG A 872 17.79 -0.76 -28.41
CA ARG A 872 17.34 -1.54 -27.26
C ARG A 872 17.99 -2.92 -27.20
N VAL A 873 18.19 -3.56 -28.36
CA VAL A 873 18.53 -4.99 -28.44
C VAL A 873 19.92 -5.23 -29.05
N TYR A 874 20.24 -4.56 -30.17
CA TYR A 874 21.40 -4.87 -30.98
C TYR A 874 22.76 -4.58 -30.30
N PRO A 875 22.98 -3.47 -29.56
CA PRO A 875 24.29 -3.17 -28.98
C PRO A 875 24.83 -4.26 -28.05
N LEU A 876 24.02 -4.73 -27.10
CA LEU A 876 24.45 -5.77 -26.17
C LEU A 876 24.61 -7.13 -26.88
N PHE A 877 23.75 -7.43 -27.86
CA PHE A 877 23.91 -8.59 -28.73
C PHE A 877 25.25 -8.55 -29.47
N ALA A 878 25.58 -7.43 -30.12
CA ALA A 878 26.82 -7.26 -30.88
C ALA A 878 28.05 -7.43 -29.99
N VAL A 879 28.07 -6.81 -28.81
CA VAL A 879 29.16 -7.00 -27.83
C VAL A 879 29.29 -8.47 -27.43
N THR A 880 28.17 -9.16 -27.19
CA THR A 880 28.19 -10.58 -26.82
C THR A 880 28.67 -11.48 -27.96
N ALA A 881 28.30 -11.18 -29.21
CA ALA A 881 28.78 -11.88 -30.39
C ALA A 881 30.29 -11.67 -30.63
N VAL A 882 30.79 -10.45 -30.41
CA VAL A 882 32.23 -10.14 -30.45
C VAL A 882 32.97 -10.92 -29.36
N VAL A 883 32.45 -10.94 -28.12
CA VAL A 883 33.02 -11.76 -27.05
C VAL A 883 33.06 -13.23 -27.45
N LEU A 884 31.96 -13.78 -28.00
CA LEU A 884 31.89 -15.16 -28.48
C LEU A 884 32.99 -15.47 -29.52
N HIS A 885 33.22 -14.57 -30.47
CA HIS A 885 34.25 -14.74 -31.50
C HIS A 885 35.66 -14.88 -30.91
N PHE A 886 35.97 -14.14 -29.84
CA PHE A 886 37.28 -14.18 -29.18
C PHE A 886 37.44 -15.26 -28.11
N LEU A 887 36.39 -16.00 -27.76
CA LEU A 887 36.48 -17.11 -26.82
C LEU A 887 37.23 -18.31 -27.42
N SER A 888 37.94 -19.06 -26.57
CA SER A 888 38.46 -20.38 -26.95
C SER A 888 37.31 -21.31 -27.39
N PHE A 889 37.59 -22.25 -28.29
CA PHE A 889 36.59 -23.20 -28.77
C PHE A 889 35.86 -23.94 -27.62
N GLU A 890 36.59 -24.31 -26.57
CA GLU A 890 36.01 -24.92 -25.36
C GLU A 890 34.92 -24.03 -24.74
N ASN A 891 35.18 -22.72 -24.62
CA ASN A 891 34.23 -21.76 -24.08
C ASN A 891 33.10 -21.43 -25.08
N GLN A 892 33.38 -21.40 -26.38
CA GLN A 892 32.36 -21.28 -27.42
C GLN A 892 31.33 -22.43 -27.33
N HIS A 893 31.82 -23.67 -27.22
CA HIS A 893 30.97 -24.85 -27.04
C HIS A 893 30.20 -24.79 -25.70
N ARG A 894 30.88 -24.45 -24.61
CA ARG A 894 30.29 -24.40 -23.26
C ARG A 894 29.13 -23.41 -23.13
N TYR A 895 29.30 -22.19 -23.64
CA TYR A 895 28.34 -21.10 -23.41
C TYR A 895 27.31 -20.95 -24.54
N PHE A 896 27.66 -21.31 -25.77
CA PHE A 896 26.82 -21.10 -26.96
C PHE A 896 26.62 -22.36 -27.81
N ILE A 897 27.05 -23.53 -27.34
CA ILE A 897 26.81 -24.83 -28.00
C ILE A 897 27.31 -24.82 -29.46
N VAL A 898 28.45 -24.17 -29.71
CA VAL A 898 29.13 -24.23 -31.01
C VAL A 898 29.64 -25.65 -31.22
N SER A 899 29.31 -26.27 -32.35
CA SER A 899 29.54 -27.71 -32.56
C SER A 899 30.95 -28.03 -33.06
N LYS A 900 31.56 -27.12 -33.84
CA LYS A 900 32.87 -27.35 -34.48
C LYS A 900 33.82 -26.17 -34.24
N PRO A 901 35.15 -26.42 -34.14
CA PRO A 901 36.13 -25.34 -34.06
C PRO A 901 36.10 -24.47 -35.34
N ASN A 902 36.41 -23.18 -35.19
CA ASN A 902 36.39 -22.18 -36.27
C ASN A 902 35.05 -22.01 -37.00
N GLN A 903 33.94 -22.47 -36.41
CA GLN A 903 32.60 -22.31 -36.99
C GLN A 903 32.05 -20.89 -36.80
N VAL A 904 32.53 -20.15 -35.79
CA VAL A 904 32.03 -18.81 -35.44
C VAL A 904 32.55 -17.76 -36.42
N ASP A 905 31.69 -17.38 -37.36
CA ASP A 905 31.89 -16.21 -38.22
C ASP A 905 31.18 -14.99 -37.64
N LEU A 906 31.97 -13.99 -37.22
CA LEU A 906 31.45 -12.78 -36.58
C LEU A 906 30.51 -12.01 -37.50
N PHE A 907 30.85 -11.86 -38.78
CA PHE A 907 30.02 -11.09 -39.71
C PHE A 907 28.67 -11.78 -39.89
N LYS A 908 28.69 -13.09 -40.14
CA LYS A 908 27.47 -13.89 -40.32
C LYS A 908 26.58 -13.92 -39.07
N THR A 909 27.19 -13.98 -37.87
CA THR A 909 26.44 -13.86 -36.62
C THR A 909 25.83 -12.46 -36.46
N LEU A 910 26.59 -11.39 -36.73
CA LEU A 910 26.10 -10.01 -36.63
C LEU A 910 24.98 -9.67 -37.65
N THR A 911 24.93 -10.39 -38.77
CA THR A 911 23.88 -10.28 -39.81
C THR A 911 22.77 -11.33 -39.66
N PHE A 912 22.74 -12.09 -38.57
CA PHE A 912 21.69 -13.08 -38.26
C PHE A 912 21.53 -14.23 -39.28
N GLU A 913 22.62 -14.65 -39.93
CA GLU A 913 22.62 -15.79 -40.86
C GLU A 913 22.13 -17.06 -40.14
N TYR A 914 21.25 -17.83 -40.80
CA TYR A 914 20.48 -18.92 -40.20
C TYR A 914 21.35 -19.92 -39.40
N ASP A 915 22.44 -20.41 -40.01
CA ASP A 915 23.33 -21.41 -39.41
C ASP A 915 24.24 -20.86 -38.30
N HIS A 916 24.28 -19.53 -38.13
CA HIS A 916 25.16 -18.83 -37.17
C HIS A 916 24.38 -18.23 -35.99
N ARG A 917 23.13 -18.66 -35.80
CA ARG A 917 22.24 -18.29 -34.69
C ARG A 917 22.49 -19.18 -33.47
N TYR A 918 23.67 -19.10 -32.87
CA TYR A 918 24.09 -20.01 -31.79
C TYR A 918 23.26 -19.85 -30.50
N HIS A 919 22.81 -20.98 -29.94
CA HIS A 919 22.11 -21.05 -28.67
C HIS A 919 21.05 -19.94 -28.51
N VAL A 920 21.09 -19.15 -27.43
CA VAL A 920 20.13 -18.06 -27.13
C VAL A 920 19.97 -17.00 -28.22
N PHE A 921 20.88 -16.89 -29.20
CA PHE A 921 20.77 -15.91 -30.28
C PHE A 921 19.62 -16.20 -31.26
N TRP A 922 19.05 -17.42 -31.27
CA TRP A 922 18.03 -17.80 -32.26
C TRP A 922 16.72 -17.01 -32.18
N THR A 923 16.38 -16.44 -31.03
CA THR A 923 15.14 -15.68 -30.82
C THR A 923 15.19 -14.27 -31.40
N LEU A 924 16.39 -13.66 -31.42
CA LEU A 924 16.61 -12.27 -31.85
C LEU A 924 16.21 -12.00 -33.31
N PRO A 925 16.64 -12.82 -34.29
CA PRO A 925 16.22 -12.63 -35.69
C PRO A 925 14.71 -12.68 -35.84
N LEU A 926 14.03 -13.60 -35.15
CA LEU A 926 12.57 -13.75 -35.24
C LEU A 926 11.85 -12.48 -34.78
N GLU A 927 12.31 -11.91 -33.66
CA GLU A 927 11.74 -10.69 -33.12
C GLU A 927 11.99 -9.49 -34.06
N ILE A 928 13.20 -9.37 -34.62
CA ILE A 928 13.56 -8.32 -35.58
C ILE A 928 12.77 -8.45 -36.88
N GLU A 929 12.68 -9.65 -37.47
CA GLU A 929 11.87 -9.93 -38.66
C GLU A 929 10.40 -9.52 -38.42
N TYR A 930 9.84 -9.83 -37.25
CA TYR A 930 8.47 -9.45 -36.90
C TYR A 930 8.28 -7.93 -36.74
N TYR A 931 9.31 -7.18 -36.32
CA TYR A 931 9.22 -5.72 -36.22
C TYR A 931 8.90 -5.04 -37.54
N PHE A 932 9.28 -5.64 -38.68
CA PHE A 932 8.93 -5.15 -40.02
C PHE A 932 7.49 -5.50 -40.43
N ILE A 933 6.89 -6.52 -39.84
CA ILE A 933 5.51 -6.95 -40.12
C ILE A 933 4.49 -6.03 -39.42
N ILE A 934 4.79 -5.60 -38.19
CA ILE A 934 3.86 -4.79 -37.36
C ILE A 934 3.33 -3.54 -38.08
N PRO A 935 4.14 -2.70 -38.76
CA PRO A 935 3.62 -1.51 -39.42
C PRO A 935 2.59 -1.84 -40.51
N VAL A 936 2.87 -2.87 -41.32
CA VAL A 936 1.95 -3.34 -42.36
C VAL A 936 0.67 -3.89 -41.74
N PHE A 937 0.80 -4.74 -40.71
CA PHE A 937 -0.33 -5.29 -39.96
C PHE A 937 -1.25 -4.20 -39.40
N VAL A 938 -0.68 -3.20 -38.72
CA VAL A 938 -1.45 -2.08 -38.14
C VAL A 938 -2.16 -1.27 -39.22
N LEU A 939 -1.49 -0.96 -40.35
CA LEU A 939 -2.11 -0.22 -41.45
C LEU A 939 -3.28 -0.99 -42.10
N VAL A 940 -3.14 -2.30 -42.28
CA VAL A 940 -4.24 -3.16 -42.78
C VAL A 940 -5.42 -3.12 -41.82
N VAL A 941 -5.21 -3.32 -40.52
CA VAL A 941 -6.28 -3.29 -39.51
C VAL A 941 -6.98 -1.92 -39.46
N LEU A 942 -6.22 -0.82 -39.54
CA LEU A 942 -6.78 0.53 -39.57
C LEU A 942 -7.58 0.78 -40.85
N LYS A 943 -7.12 0.29 -42.01
CA LYS A 943 -7.85 0.39 -43.30
C LYS A 943 -9.17 -0.38 -43.28
N MET A 944 -9.25 -1.49 -42.55
CA MET A 944 -10.50 -2.25 -42.40
C MET A 944 -11.56 -1.52 -41.57
N GLY A 945 -11.18 -0.50 -40.78
CA GLY A 945 -12.11 0.35 -40.03
C GLY A 945 -13.05 -0.44 -39.11
N ARG A 946 -14.38 -0.31 -39.31
CA ARG A 946 -15.43 -1.03 -38.57
C ARG A 946 -15.48 -2.53 -38.90
N ARG A 947 -14.90 -2.96 -40.02
CA ARG A 947 -14.91 -4.35 -40.50
C ARG A 947 -13.71 -5.18 -40.01
N TRP A 948 -12.94 -4.69 -39.04
CA TRP A 948 -11.73 -5.35 -38.52
C TRP A 948 -11.99 -6.80 -38.06
N TRP A 949 -13.17 -7.08 -37.53
CA TRP A 949 -13.57 -8.41 -37.05
C TRP A 949 -13.61 -9.47 -38.17
N LEU A 950 -13.90 -9.09 -39.41
CA LEU A 950 -13.88 -9.99 -40.58
C LEU A 950 -12.49 -10.60 -40.84
N GLY A 951 -11.43 -9.90 -40.44
CA GLY A 951 -10.06 -10.41 -40.52
C GLY A 951 -9.57 -11.01 -39.20
N ALA A 952 -9.96 -10.44 -38.07
CA ALA A 952 -9.54 -10.90 -36.75
C ALA A 952 -10.04 -12.30 -36.40
N VAL A 953 -11.30 -12.63 -36.75
CA VAL A 953 -11.88 -13.94 -36.41
C VAL A 953 -11.19 -15.08 -37.19
N PRO A 954 -11.06 -15.04 -38.53
CA PRO A 954 -10.31 -16.07 -39.25
C PRO A 954 -8.85 -16.16 -38.82
N LEU A 955 -8.20 -15.01 -38.54
CA LEU A 955 -6.82 -14.98 -38.04
C LEU A 955 -6.70 -15.67 -36.68
N PHE A 956 -7.63 -15.44 -35.75
CA PHE A 956 -7.66 -16.11 -34.45
C PHE A 956 -7.83 -17.63 -34.61
N MET A 957 -8.76 -18.05 -35.46
CA MET A 957 -8.99 -19.48 -35.74
C MET A 957 -7.74 -20.14 -36.34
N TRP A 958 -7.07 -19.47 -37.27
CA TRP A 958 -5.80 -19.94 -37.83
C TRP A 958 -4.70 -20.01 -36.78
N ILE A 959 -4.55 -18.99 -35.94
CA ILE A 959 -3.55 -18.97 -34.85
C ILE A 959 -3.75 -20.15 -33.90
N VAL A 960 -4.99 -20.41 -33.48
CA VAL A 960 -5.31 -21.50 -32.54
C VAL A 960 -5.07 -22.86 -33.20
N TYR A 961 -5.50 -23.03 -34.46
CA TYR A 961 -5.27 -24.25 -35.22
C TYR A 961 -3.77 -24.55 -35.40
N GLU A 962 -2.99 -23.59 -35.91
CA GLU A 962 -1.54 -23.73 -36.08
C GLU A 962 -0.84 -23.95 -34.74
N GLY A 963 -1.20 -23.19 -33.71
CA GLY A 963 -0.59 -23.31 -32.39
C GLY A 963 -0.72 -24.70 -31.77
N TRP A 964 -1.80 -25.43 -32.07
CA TRP A 964 -2.03 -26.78 -31.56
C TRP A 964 -1.53 -27.91 -32.48
N THR A 965 -1.42 -27.65 -33.78
CA THR A 965 -1.06 -28.68 -34.77
C THR A 965 0.42 -28.64 -35.17
N LEU A 966 1.05 -27.47 -35.12
CA LEU A 966 2.41 -27.26 -35.58
C LEU A 966 3.43 -27.54 -34.47
N ILE A 967 4.39 -28.42 -34.75
CA ILE A 967 5.47 -28.74 -33.82
C ILE A 967 6.55 -27.67 -33.91
N ARG A 968 6.71 -26.90 -32.84
CA ARG A 968 7.70 -25.81 -32.72
C ARG A 968 8.94 -26.25 -31.95
N ASN A 969 10.11 -25.79 -32.40
CA ASN A 969 11.40 -26.03 -31.77
C ASN A 969 12.27 -24.76 -31.78
N SER A 970 13.38 -24.78 -31.04
CA SER A 970 14.42 -23.75 -31.13
C SER A 970 15.08 -23.75 -32.51
N HIS A 971 15.60 -22.60 -32.94
CA HIS A 971 16.32 -22.41 -34.21
C HIS A 971 15.49 -22.58 -35.50
N THR A 972 14.18 -22.78 -35.41
CA THR A 972 13.30 -22.83 -36.60
C THR A 972 12.98 -21.42 -37.12
N PRO A 973 12.63 -21.25 -38.41
CA PRO A 973 12.31 -19.94 -39.00
C PRO A 973 11.04 -19.30 -38.41
N LEU A 974 10.83 -18.01 -38.70
CA LEU A 974 9.69 -17.22 -38.22
C LEU A 974 8.34 -17.84 -38.58
N SER A 975 8.21 -18.51 -39.72
CA SER A 975 6.96 -19.17 -40.13
C SER A 975 6.41 -20.12 -39.07
N MET A 976 7.29 -20.85 -38.38
CA MET A 976 6.90 -21.81 -37.32
C MET A 976 6.46 -21.11 -36.03
N HIS A 977 6.82 -19.85 -35.81
CA HIS A 977 6.49 -19.06 -34.61
C HIS A 977 5.54 -17.89 -34.90
N LEU A 978 5.12 -17.72 -36.16
CA LEU A 978 4.37 -16.55 -36.62
C LEU A 978 3.03 -16.39 -35.89
N HIS A 979 2.34 -17.50 -35.63
CA HIS A 979 1.07 -17.51 -34.92
C HIS A 979 1.19 -16.95 -33.49
N THR A 980 2.28 -17.22 -32.77
CA THR A 980 2.54 -16.68 -31.42
C THR A 980 2.69 -15.16 -31.43
N PHE A 981 3.46 -14.61 -32.38
CA PHE A 981 3.60 -13.16 -32.52
C PHE A 981 2.31 -12.49 -33.00
N MET A 982 1.63 -13.09 -33.98
CA MET A 982 0.36 -12.59 -34.49
C MET A 982 -0.72 -12.50 -33.41
N LEU A 983 -0.71 -13.44 -32.46
CA LEU A 983 -1.62 -13.42 -31.34
C LEU A 983 -1.43 -12.23 -30.39
N GLY A 984 -0.18 -11.85 -30.09
CA GLY A 984 0.07 -10.66 -29.27
C GLY A 984 -0.34 -9.37 -29.99
N SER A 985 -0.09 -9.28 -31.30
CA SER A 985 -0.60 -8.16 -32.11
C SER A 985 -2.14 -8.14 -32.17
N LEU A 986 -2.79 -9.30 -32.32
CA LEU A 986 -4.25 -9.41 -32.29
C LEU A 986 -4.82 -9.01 -30.92
N ALA A 987 -4.19 -9.44 -29.83
CA ALA A 987 -4.57 -9.04 -28.48
C ALA A 987 -4.49 -7.52 -28.28
N ALA A 988 -3.49 -6.86 -28.86
CA ALA A 988 -3.40 -5.40 -28.84
C ALA A 988 -4.53 -4.73 -29.64
N VAL A 989 -4.94 -5.30 -30.78
CA VAL A 989 -6.10 -4.82 -31.54
C VAL A 989 -7.38 -4.96 -30.72
N VAL A 990 -7.60 -6.14 -30.13
CA VAL A 990 -8.77 -6.40 -29.28
C VAL A 990 -8.80 -5.41 -28.12
N PHE A 991 -7.68 -5.25 -27.40
CA PHE A 991 -7.57 -4.27 -26.32
C PHE A 991 -7.91 -2.85 -26.76
N VAL A 992 -7.29 -2.34 -27.84
CA VAL A 992 -7.55 -0.98 -28.34
C VAL A 992 -9.01 -0.81 -28.74
N LYS A 993 -9.62 -1.80 -29.39
CA LYS A 993 -11.02 -1.72 -29.81
C LYS A 993 -11.99 -1.78 -28.64
N VAL A 994 -11.71 -2.61 -27.62
CA VAL A 994 -12.51 -2.69 -26.40
C VAL A 994 -12.37 -1.40 -25.58
N ASP A 995 -11.15 -0.87 -25.41
CA ASP A 995 -10.90 0.41 -24.71
C ASP A 995 -11.64 1.58 -25.38
N LEU A 996 -11.61 1.66 -26.71
CA LEU A 996 -12.38 2.66 -27.45
C LEU A 996 -13.89 2.46 -27.27
N TRP A 997 -14.39 1.21 -27.36
CA TRP A 997 -15.81 0.94 -27.15
C TRP A 997 -16.29 1.27 -25.74
N ILE A 998 -15.51 0.95 -24.71
CA ILE A 998 -15.82 1.30 -23.31
C ILE A 998 -15.93 2.82 -23.17
N LYS A 999 -14.99 3.57 -23.74
CA LYS A 999 -14.99 5.05 -23.72
C LYS A 999 -16.15 5.65 -24.49
N ASP A 1000 -16.45 5.13 -25.69
CA ASP A 1000 -17.52 5.63 -26.56
C ASP A 1000 -18.91 5.31 -25.99
N SER A 1001 -19.08 4.18 -25.30
CA SER A 1001 -20.35 3.75 -24.71
C SER A 1001 -20.56 4.23 -23.27
N GLY A 1002 -19.52 4.70 -22.59
CA GLY A 1002 -19.56 5.00 -21.16
C GLY A 1002 -19.77 3.76 -20.28
N PHE A 1003 -19.41 2.57 -20.77
CA PHE A 1003 -19.64 1.31 -20.07
C PHE A 1003 -18.85 1.25 -18.76
N THR A 1004 -19.52 0.84 -17.68
CA THR A 1004 -18.91 0.61 -16.36
C THR A 1004 -19.04 -0.86 -15.94
N PHE A 1005 -17.98 -1.40 -15.34
CA PHE A 1005 -18.00 -2.76 -14.82
C PHE A 1005 -18.86 -2.84 -13.55
N ARG A 1006 -19.92 -3.65 -13.59
CA ARG A 1006 -20.72 -4.02 -12.42
C ARG A 1006 -20.07 -5.20 -11.70
N LEU A 1007 -20.52 -5.50 -10.48
CA LEU A 1007 -19.99 -6.64 -9.71
C LEU A 1007 -20.07 -7.96 -10.48
N TRP A 1008 -21.23 -8.31 -11.06
CA TRP A 1008 -21.37 -9.54 -11.85
C TRP A 1008 -20.45 -9.60 -13.08
N HIS A 1009 -20.24 -8.48 -13.79
CA HIS A 1009 -19.28 -8.42 -14.89
C HIS A 1009 -17.87 -8.75 -14.38
N THR A 1010 -17.49 -8.17 -13.24
CA THR A 1010 -16.18 -8.42 -12.61
C THR A 1010 -16.07 -9.87 -12.17
N VAL A 1011 -17.07 -10.44 -11.50
CA VAL A 1011 -17.07 -11.83 -11.04
C VAL A 1011 -16.93 -12.80 -12.22
N VAL A 1012 -17.69 -12.60 -13.30
CA VAL A 1012 -17.59 -13.43 -14.51
C VAL A 1012 -16.20 -13.28 -15.14
N LEU A 1013 -15.69 -12.06 -15.25
CA LEU A 1013 -14.35 -11.80 -15.79
C LEU A 1013 -13.27 -12.51 -14.96
N ARG A 1014 -13.36 -12.49 -13.63
CA ARG A 1014 -12.44 -13.19 -12.72
C ARG A 1014 -12.57 -14.70 -12.79
N ALA A 1015 -13.78 -15.24 -12.97
CA ALA A 1015 -13.97 -16.67 -13.18
C ALA A 1015 -13.30 -17.14 -14.47
N VAL A 1016 -13.44 -16.36 -15.56
CA VAL A 1016 -12.77 -16.63 -16.84
C VAL A 1016 -11.24 -16.49 -16.70
N GLU A 1017 -10.75 -15.44 -16.05
CA GLU A 1017 -9.32 -15.26 -15.77
C GLU A 1017 -8.74 -16.46 -15.00
N GLY A 1018 -9.41 -16.88 -13.92
CA GLY A 1018 -9.01 -18.04 -13.12
C GLY A 1018 -8.97 -19.34 -13.92
N LEU A 1019 -9.97 -19.57 -14.78
CA LEU A 1019 -9.99 -20.72 -15.69
C LEU A 1019 -8.83 -20.68 -16.70
N LEU A 1020 -8.54 -19.52 -17.28
CA LEU A 1020 -7.42 -19.35 -18.22
C LEU A 1020 -6.07 -19.60 -17.53
N ILE A 1021 -5.87 -19.09 -16.32
CA ILE A 1021 -4.68 -19.34 -15.51
C ILE A 1021 -4.57 -20.85 -15.21
N ALA A 1022 -5.68 -21.49 -14.83
CA ALA A 1022 -5.70 -22.92 -14.55
C ALA A 1022 -5.29 -23.75 -15.77
N LEU A 1023 -5.85 -23.46 -16.95
CA LEU A 1023 -5.52 -24.13 -18.21
C LEU A 1023 -4.05 -23.92 -18.59
N MET A 1024 -3.55 -22.68 -18.45
CA MET A 1024 -2.14 -22.37 -18.69
C MET A 1024 -1.21 -23.16 -17.76
N LEU A 1025 -1.54 -23.23 -16.46
CA LEU A 1025 -0.79 -24.02 -15.48
C LEU A 1025 -0.86 -25.51 -15.78
N SER A 1026 -1.99 -26.02 -16.28
CA SER A 1026 -2.12 -27.41 -16.73
C SER A 1026 -1.13 -27.72 -17.87
N VAL A 1027 -1.00 -26.82 -18.85
CA VAL A 1027 -0.01 -26.97 -19.94
C VAL A 1027 1.42 -26.94 -19.40
N LEU A 1028 1.72 -25.98 -18.51
CA LEU A 1028 3.07 -25.78 -17.97
C LEU A 1028 3.54 -26.92 -17.07
N PHE A 1029 2.63 -27.51 -16.29
CA PHE A 1029 2.91 -28.51 -15.27
C PHE A 1029 2.29 -29.88 -15.57
N GLN A 1030 1.97 -30.16 -16.84
CA GLN A 1030 1.53 -31.45 -17.36
C GLN A 1030 0.28 -32.04 -16.67
N GLY A 1031 -0.82 -31.27 -16.60
CA GLY A 1031 -2.13 -31.72 -16.07
C GLY A 1031 -2.54 -31.12 -14.72
N LEU A 1032 -1.77 -30.15 -14.21
CA LEU A 1032 -2.06 -29.49 -12.93
C LEU A 1032 -3.48 -28.91 -12.91
N LEU A 1033 -4.20 -29.13 -11.79
CA LEU A 1033 -5.62 -28.81 -11.54
C LEU A 1033 -6.65 -29.71 -12.23
N PHE A 1034 -6.37 -30.23 -13.43
CA PHE A 1034 -7.36 -30.96 -14.21
C PHE A 1034 -7.34 -32.46 -14.01
N ASP A 1035 -6.19 -33.07 -13.72
CA ASP A 1035 -6.07 -34.52 -13.48
C ASP A 1035 -7.03 -35.05 -12.39
N TRP A 1036 -7.56 -34.15 -11.56
CA TRP A 1036 -8.48 -34.43 -10.45
C TRP A 1036 -9.95 -34.49 -10.88
N VAL A 1037 -10.28 -33.83 -11.99
CA VAL A 1037 -11.65 -33.57 -12.44
C VAL A 1037 -11.91 -34.28 -13.77
N MET A 1038 -10.93 -34.29 -14.68
CA MET A 1038 -11.04 -34.88 -16.00
C MET A 1038 -9.66 -35.26 -16.57
N ALA A 1039 -9.64 -36.01 -17.67
CA ALA A 1039 -8.41 -36.22 -18.42
C ALA A 1039 -7.81 -34.88 -18.86
N ASN A 1040 -6.48 -34.73 -18.76
CA ASN A 1040 -5.78 -33.48 -19.03
C ASN A 1040 -6.23 -32.89 -20.39
N PRO A 1041 -6.87 -31.70 -20.41
CA PRO A 1041 -7.41 -31.12 -21.63
C PRO A 1041 -6.30 -30.66 -22.61
N ALA A 1042 -5.04 -30.61 -22.15
CA ALA A 1042 -3.89 -30.26 -22.98
C ALA A 1042 -2.79 -31.34 -22.90
N PRO A 1043 -2.76 -32.32 -23.83
CA PRO A 1043 -1.78 -33.41 -23.80
C PRO A 1043 -0.35 -32.89 -23.89
N VAL A 1044 0.60 -33.70 -23.40
CA VAL A 1044 2.03 -33.34 -23.38
C VAL A 1044 2.50 -33.05 -24.82
N PRO A 1045 3.08 -31.88 -25.10
CA PRO A 1045 3.46 -31.51 -26.45
C PRO A 1045 4.70 -32.28 -26.92
N ASN A 1046 4.75 -32.65 -28.20
CA ASN A 1046 5.94 -33.23 -28.85
C ASN A 1046 7.00 -32.17 -29.21
N GLY A 1047 6.97 -30.99 -28.56
CA GLY A 1047 7.77 -29.80 -28.86
C GLY A 1047 7.48 -28.66 -27.87
N PHE A 1048 7.58 -27.40 -28.28
CA PHE A 1048 7.28 -26.28 -27.39
C PHE A 1048 5.78 -26.21 -27.04
N PRO A 1049 5.40 -26.05 -25.76
CA PRO A 1049 4.00 -25.92 -25.35
C PRO A 1049 3.38 -24.65 -25.93
N PHE A 1050 2.13 -24.73 -26.38
CA PHE A 1050 1.37 -23.56 -26.84
C PHE A 1050 0.56 -22.96 -25.70
N ILE A 1051 1.15 -21.98 -24.99
CA ILE A 1051 0.46 -21.23 -23.93
C ILE A 1051 -0.11 -19.89 -24.41
N SER A 1052 0.12 -19.55 -25.67
CA SER A 1052 0.00 -18.17 -26.14
C SER A 1052 -1.43 -17.63 -26.06
N VAL A 1053 -2.43 -18.46 -26.32
CA VAL A 1053 -3.87 -18.09 -26.23
C VAL A 1053 -4.29 -17.72 -24.81
N PHE A 1054 -3.83 -18.47 -23.81
CA PHE A 1054 -4.12 -18.19 -22.41
C PHE A 1054 -3.41 -16.91 -21.97
N MET A 1055 -2.11 -16.80 -22.25
CA MET A 1055 -1.31 -15.63 -21.88
C MET A 1055 -1.83 -14.35 -22.51
N ALA A 1056 -2.13 -14.34 -23.81
CA ALA A 1056 -2.65 -13.16 -24.51
C ALA A 1056 -4.03 -12.74 -23.98
N SER A 1057 -4.88 -13.69 -23.62
CA SER A 1057 -6.21 -13.41 -23.05
C SER A 1057 -6.10 -12.85 -21.64
N ILE A 1058 -5.29 -13.46 -20.77
CA ILE A 1058 -5.01 -12.97 -19.40
C ILE A 1058 -4.43 -11.55 -19.47
N LEU A 1059 -3.50 -11.29 -20.39
CA LEU A 1059 -2.91 -9.98 -20.61
C LEU A 1059 -3.98 -8.93 -20.92
N VAL A 1060 -4.90 -9.20 -21.85
CA VAL A 1060 -5.97 -8.25 -22.22
C VAL A 1060 -6.91 -8.00 -21.04
N ILE A 1061 -7.28 -9.05 -20.30
CA ILE A 1061 -8.11 -8.94 -19.08
C ILE A 1061 -7.44 -8.03 -18.05
N GLU A 1062 -6.16 -8.27 -17.75
CA GLU A 1062 -5.43 -7.52 -16.71
C GLU A 1062 -5.13 -6.07 -17.11
N VAL A 1063 -4.98 -5.75 -18.41
CA VAL A 1063 -4.84 -4.36 -18.86
C VAL A 1063 -6.18 -3.61 -18.79
N ILE A 1064 -7.31 -4.29 -19.03
CA ILE A 1064 -8.64 -3.67 -18.97
C ILE A 1064 -9.10 -3.49 -17.52
N GLN A 1065 -8.98 -4.54 -16.70
CA GLN A 1065 -9.41 -4.57 -15.31
C GLN A 1065 -8.33 -5.26 -14.46
N PRO A 1066 -7.37 -4.51 -13.90
CA PRO A 1066 -6.29 -5.05 -13.06
C PRO A 1066 -6.80 -5.83 -11.84
N SER A 1067 -6.08 -6.88 -11.43
CA SER A 1067 -6.40 -7.75 -10.28
C SER A 1067 -5.25 -7.94 -9.30
N CYS A 1068 -5.43 -8.89 -8.37
CA CYS A 1068 -4.34 -9.35 -7.52
C CYS A 1068 -3.18 -9.97 -8.33
N VAL A 1069 -3.45 -10.47 -9.55
CA VAL A 1069 -2.43 -11.04 -10.45
C VAL A 1069 -1.49 -9.93 -10.95
N SER A 1070 -2.01 -8.83 -11.52
CA SER A 1070 -1.16 -7.68 -11.88
C SER A 1070 -0.44 -7.10 -10.66
N THR A 1071 -1.12 -6.97 -9.51
CA THR A 1071 -0.50 -6.51 -8.27
C THR A 1071 0.68 -7.40 -7.84
N MET A 1072 0.57 -8.72 -8.01
CA MET A 1072 1.66 -9.66 -7.75
C MET A 1072 2.87 -9.41 -8.66
N PHE A 1073 2.63 -9.17 -9.95
CA PHE A 1073 3.68 -8.86 -10.91
C PHE A 1073 4.25 -7.43 -10.76
N GLU A 1074 3.56 -6.53 -10.06
CA GLU A 1074 4.09 -5.20 -9.72
C GLU A 1074 5.13 -5.21 -8.60
N TRP A 1075 5.43 -6.39 -8.03
CA TRP A 1075 6.49 -6.55 -7.05
C TRP A 1075 7.82 -5.96 -7.57
N SER A 1076 8.47 -5.13 -6.74
CA SER A 1076 9.65 -4.35 -7.12
C SER A 1076 10.79 -5.22 -7.67
N VAL A 1077 10.98 -6.41 -7.12
CA VAL A 1077 11.99 -7.38 -7.57
C VAL A 1077 11.69 -7.88 -8.99
N LEU A 1078 10.45 -8.30 -9.26
CA LEU A 1078 10.06 -8.77 -10.59
C LEU A 1078 10.14 -7.65 -11.62
N ARG A 1079 9.69 -6.43 -11.27
CA ARG A 1079 9.82 -5.26 -12.15
C ARG A 1079 11.28 -4.93 -12.46
N TYR A 1080 12.16 -5.03 -11.47
CA TYR A 1080 13.59 -4.82 -11.68
C TYR A 1080 14.18 -5.89 -12.61
N TRP A 1081 13.87 -7.17 -12.39
CA TRP A 1081 14.25 -8.25 -13.33
C TRP A 1081 13.68 -8.02 -14.72
N GLY A 1082 12.48 -7.46 -14.84
CA GLY A 1082 11.87 -7.03 -16.09
C GLY A 1082 12.67 -5.96 -16.81
N LYS A 1083 13.11 -4.94 -16.08
CA LYS A 1083 13.92 -3.84 -16.59
C LYS A 1083 15.25 -4.32 -17.18
N ILE A 1084 15.89 -5.30 -16.55
CA ILE A 1084 17.16 -5.90 -17.03
C ILE A 1084 16.95 -7.25 -17.75
N SER A 1085 15.71 -7.57 -18.14
CA SER A 1085 15.33 -8.91 -18.63
C SER A 1085 16.11 -9.35 -19.86
N PHE A 1086 16.41 -8.41 -20.76
CA PHE A 1086 17.20 -8.70 -21.96
C PHE A 1086 18.63 -9.10 -21.61
N SER A 1087 19.26 -8.35 -20.69
CA SER A 1087 20.60 -8.65 -20.18
C SER A 1087 20.64 -10.00 -19.44
N ILE A 1088 19.61 -10.33 -18.64
CA ILE A 1088 19.47 -11.67 -18.01
C ILE A 1088 19.39 -12.76 -19.10
N TYR A 1089 18.48 -12.60 -20.05
CA TYR A 1089 18.26 -13.59 -21.12
C TYR A 1089 19.53 -13.87 -21.91
N LEU A 1090 20.28 -12.82 -22.28
CA LEU A 1090 21.44 -12.99 -23.15
C LEU A 1090 22.67 -13.55 -22.42
N LEU A 1091 22.92 -13.10 -21.18
CA LEU A 1091 24.20 -13.34 -20.50
C LEU A 1091 24.16 -14.47 -19.47
N HIS A 1092 22.99 -15.03 -19.14
CA HIS A 1092 22.89 -16.04 -18.07
C HIS A 1092 23.75 -17.29 -18.32
N THR A 1093 24.02 -17.65 -19.58
CA THR A 1093 24.79 -18.84 -19.93
C THR A 1093 26.22 -18.76 -19.41
N PHE A 1094 26.83 -17.57 -19.44
CA PHE A 1094 28.18 -17.33 -18.90
C PHE A 1094 28.29 -17.70 -17.43
N VAL A 1095 27.23 -17.51 -16.65
CA VAL A 1095 27.19 -17.81 -15.23
C VAL A 1095 26.73 -19.25 -14.99
N VAL A 1096 25.62 -19.66 -15.62
CA VAL A 1096 24.99 -20.97 -15.39
C VAL A 1096 25.92 -22.13 -15.76
N LYS A 1097 26.72 -21.95 -16.83
CA LYS A 1097 27.67 -22.95 -17.34
C LYS A 1097 29.12 -22.72 -16.88
N TYR A 1098 29.41 -21.71 -16.06
CA TYR A 1098 30.77 -21.47 -15.57
C TYR A 1098 31.24 -22.63 -14.68
N PRO A 1099 32.41 -23.25 -14.92
CA PRO A 1099 32.83 -24.46 -14.21
C PRO A 1099 32.81 -24.35 -12.68
N ALA A 1100 33.31 -23.25 -12.12
CA ALA A 1100 33.36 -23.10 -10.66
C ALA A 1100 31.96 -22.99 -10.02
N ILE A 1101 30.97 -22.56 -10.79
CA ILE A 1101 29.57 -22.47 -10.34
C ILE A 1101 28.86 -23.79 -10.64
N SER A 1102 28.95 -24.30 -11.87
CA SER A 1102 28.24 -25.51 -12.29
C SER A 1102 28.70 -26.77 -11.55
N HIS A 1103 29.98 -26.86 -11.18
CA HIS A 1103 30.54 -27.99 -10.44
C HIS A 1103 30.47 -27.86 -8.92
N GLN A 1104 29.90 -26.78 -8.38
CA GLN A 1104 29.72 -26.69 -6.93
C GLN A 1104 28.92 -27.87 -6.41
N PRO A 1105 29.40 -28.69 -5.47
CA PRO A 1105 28.67 -29.86 -5.01
C PRO A 1105 27.40 -29.49 -4.23
N LYS A 1106 27.42 -28.37 -3.48
CA LYS A 1106 26.29 -27.92 -2.67
C LYS A 1106 25.24 -27.20 -3.53
N TYR A 1107 24.04 -27.77 -3.62
CA TYR A 1107 22.93 -27.25 -4.44
C TYR A 1107 22.59 -25.78 -4.13
N PHE A 1108 22.41 -25.39 -2.87
CA PHE A 1108 22.04 -24.02 -2.51
C PHE A 1108 23.14 -23.01 -2.82
N ASN A 1109 24.40 -23.36 -2.55
CA ASN A 1109 25.54 -22.54 -2.94
C ASN A 1109 25.50 -22.24 -4.44
N ARG A 1110 25.29 -23.28 -5.26
CA ARG A 1110 25.20 -23.17 -6.70
C ARG A 1110 23.99 -22.35 -7.17
N LEU A 1111 22.80 -22.59 -6.59
CA LEU A 1111 21.57 -21.86 -6.92
C LEU A 1111 21.70 -20.36 -6.61
N PHE A 1112 22.10 -20.01 -5.39
CA PHE A 1112 22.25 -18.61 -4.98
C PHE A 1112 23.37 -17.90 -5.72
N ALA A 1113 24.50 -18.58 -5.98
CA ALA A 1113 25.58 -18.03 -6.81
C ALA A 1113 25.09 -17.72 -8.23
N ARG A 1114 24.32 -18.63 -8.86
CA ARG A 1114 23.73 -18.38 -10.18
C ARG A 1114 22.79 -17.20 -10.16
N LEU A 1115 21.83 -17.17 -9.24
CA LEU A 1115 20.86 -16.06 -9.14
C LEU A 1115 21.58 -14.72 -8.96
N PHE A 1116 22.49 -14.63 -7.97
CA PHE A 1116 23.21 -13.41 -7.67
C PHE A 1116 24.09 -12.97 -8.84
N LEU A 1117 24.93 -13.86 -9.38
CA LEU A 1117 25.88 -13.51 -10.44
C LEU A 1117 25.20 -13.22 -11.78
N VAL A 1118 24.09 -13.90 -12.11
CA VAL A 1118 23.29 -13.57 -13.29
C VAL A 1118 22.69 -12.17 -13.15
N ILE A 1119 22.07 -11.86 -12.01
CA ILE A 1119 21.48 -10.53 -11.75
C ILE A 1119 22.57 -9.45 -11.73
N ALA A 1120 23.73 -9.72 -11.11
CA ALA A 1120 24.85 -8.79 -11.05
C ALA A 1120 25.43 -8.52 -12.45
N LEU A 1121 25.72 -9.57 -13.23
CA LEU A 1121 26.21 -9.43 -14.60
C LEU A 1121 25.20 -8.70 -15.49
N ALA A 1122 23.91 -9.03 -15.37
CA ALA A 1122 22.83 -8.35 -16.09
C ALA A 1122 22.68 -6.88 -15.68
N THR A 1123 22.82 -6.57 -14.39
CA THR A 1123 22.76 -5.18 -13.88
C THR A 1123 23.94 -4.35 -14.40
N VAL A 1124 25.16 -4.89 -14.32
CA VAL A 1124 26.36 -4.22 -14.80
C VAL A 1124 26.27 -3.97 -16.30
N SER A 1125 25.94 -4.99 -17.10
CA SER A 1125 25.77 -4.85 -18.55
C SER A 1125 24.62 -3.90 -18.93
N TYR A 1126 23.52 -3.91 -18.19
CA TYR A 1126 22.43 -2.95 -18.38
C TYR A 1126 22.91 -1.51 -18.21
N HIS A 1127 23.64 -1.20 -17.14
CA HIS A 1127 24.11 0.17 -16.89
C HIS A 1127 25.26 0.60 -17.80
N LEU A 1128 26.11 -0.33 -18.24
CA LEU A 1128 27.25 -0.03 -19.12
C LEU A 1128 26.89 0.04 -20.61
N ILE A 1129 25.90 -0.73 -21.07
CA ILE A 1129 25.62 -0.90 -22.50
C ILE A 1129 24.16 -0.56 -22.83
N GLU A 1130 23.21 -1.24 -22.20
CA GLU A 1130 21.79 -1.14 -22.59
C GLU A 1130 21.21 0.26 -22.31
N TYR A 1131 21.41 0.78 -21.11
CA TYR A 1131 20.90 2.08 -20.68
C TYR A 1131 21.52 3.25 -21.46
N PRO A 1132 22.87 3.34 -21.64
CA PRO A 1132 23.47 4.34 -22.52
C PRO A 1132 22.96 4.26 -23.97
N SER A 1133 22.75 3.06 -24.50
CA SER A 1133 22.19 2.86 -25.85
C SER A 1133 20.74 3.38 -25.94
N GLN A 1134 19.92 3.15 -24.92
CA GLN A 1134 18.57 3.70 -24.84
C GLN A 1134 18.58 5.23 -24.74
N LEU A 1135 19.52 5.83 -24.00
CA LEU A 1135 19.70 7.29 -23.96
C LEU A 1135 20.09 7.86 -25.33
N LEU A 1136 20.98 7.17 -26.06
CA LEU A 1136 21.34 7.55 -27.43
C LEU A 1136 20.13 7.49 -28.36
N ALA A 1137 19.30 6.45 -28.26
CA ALA A 1137 18.06 6.34 -29.03
C ALA A 1137 17.12 7.53 -28.78
N GLN A 1138 17.01 7.99 -27.53
CA GLN A 1138 16.21 9.17 -27.19
C GLN A 1138 16.79 10.46 -27.78
N ARG A 1139 18.12 10.62 -27.82
CA ARG A 1139 18.77 11.76 -28.47
C ARG A 1139 18.48 11.76 -29.98
N ILE A 1140 18.59 10.60 -30.63
CA ILE A 1140 18.25 10.43 -32.06
C ILE A 1140 16.78 10.76 -32.31
N SER A 1141 15.86 10.33 -31.45
CA SER A 1141 14.44 10.70 -31.57
C SER A 1141 14.20 12.21 -31.55
N ARG A 1142 14.87 12.94 -30.65
CA ARG A 1142 14.76 14.41 -30.57
C ARG A 1142 15.32 15.06 -31.84
N PHE A 1143 16.42 14.54 -32.36
CA PHE A 1143 17.01 14.99 -33.62
C PHE A 1143 16.06 14.76 -34.82
N LEU A 1144 15.49 13.56 -34.95
CA LEU A 1144 14.51 13.24 -36.00
C LEU A 1144 13.29 14.16 -35.93
N ALA A 1145 12.77 14.41 -34.73
CA ALA A 1145 11.65 15.34 -34.53
C ALA A 1145 12.00 16.79 -34.91
N ALA A 1146 13.24 17.23 -34.66
CA ALA A 1146 13.70 18.56 -35.07
C ALA A 1146 13.85 18.69 -36.61
N GLN A 1147 14.35 17.64 -37.27
CA GLN A 1147 14.49 17.61 -38.73
C GLN A 1147 13.16 17.51 -39.48
N GLU A 1148 12.17 16.85 -38.88
CA GLU A 1148 10.80 16.86 -39.36
C GLU A 1148 10.24 18.30 -39.39
N LYS A 1149 10.39 19.04 -38.29
CA LYS A 1149 9.94 20.44 -38.17
C LYS A 1149 10.65 21.38 -39.16
N LYS A 1150 11.97 21.23 -39.34
CA LYS A 1150 12.77 22.03 -40.31
C LYS A 1150 12.36 21.82 -41.77
N GLY A 1151 11.84 20.65 -42.11
CA GLY A 1151 11.37 20.36 -43.46
C GLY A 1151 10.01 20.93 -43.80
N SER A 1152 9.12 21.01 -42.81
CA SER A 1152 7.79 21.58 -42.94
C SER A 1152 7.85 23.09 -43.24
N SER A 1153 8.85 23.81 -42.68
CA SER A 1153 9.09 25.22 -42.98
C SER A 1153 9.71 25.49 -44.36
N GLY A 1154 10.31 24.47 -45.01
CA GLY A 1154 10.91 24.60 -46.35
C GLY A 1154 9.90 24.59 -47.50
N LEU A 1155 8.73 23.94 -47.34
CA LEU A 1155 7.67 23.94 -48.35
C LEU A 1155 6.87 25.26 -48.38
N GLY A 1156 6.94 26.07 -47.33
CA GLY A 1156 6.30 27.40 -47.27
C GLY A 1156 6.88 28.43 -48.25
N LYS A 1157 8.09 28.19 -48.79
CA LYS A 1157 8.73 29.08 -49.77
C LYS A 1157 8.23 28.89 -51.21
N PHE A 1158 7.60 27.77 -51.54
CA PHE A 1158 7.04 27.55 -52.90
C PHE A 1158 5.59 28.05 -53.05
N ALA A 1159 4.84 28.17 -51.95
CA ALA A 1159 3.48 28.75 -51.97
C ALA A 1159 3.44 30.28 -52.11
N CYS A 1160 4.59 30.97 -51.98
CA CYS A 1160 4.69 32.42 -52.16
C CYS A 1160 4.66 32.83 -53.65
N MET A 1161 5.11 31.96 -54.56
CA MET A 1161 5.09 32.23 -56.01
C MET A 1161 3.69 32.06 -56.63
N GLU A 1162 2.83 31.21 -56.06
CA GLU A 1162 1.48 30.98 -56.57
C GLU A 1162 0.48 32.08 -56.14
N LYS A 1163 0.78 32.79 -55.04
CA LYS A 1163 0.03 34.00 -54.61
C LYS A 1163 0.38 35.26 -55.41
N ILE A 1164 1.54 35.31 -56.05
CA ILE A 1164 1.93 36.41 -56.94
C ILE A 1164 1.23 36.27 -58.30
N ASN A 1165 1.09 35.04 -58.83
CA ASN A 1165 0.35 34.80 -60.08
C ASN A 1165 -1.17 35.00 -59.95
N ARG A 1166 -1.78 34.76 -58.78
CA ARG A 1166 -3.20 35.04 -58.55
C ARG A 1166 -3.52 36.52 -58.29
N ARG A 1167 -2.54 37.34 -57.88
CA ARG A 1167 -2.69 38.81 -57.77
C ARG A 1167 -2.57 39.54 -59.10
N MET A 1168 -1.98 38.93 -60.13
CA MET A 1168 -1.94 39.48 -61.49
C MET A 1168 -3.17 39.11 -62.34
N GLN A 1169 -4.04 38.19 -61.89
CA GLN A 1169 -5.27 37.81 -62.60
C GLN A 1169 -6.56 38.40 -61.99
N SER A 1170 -6.50 39.11 -60.86
CA SER A 1170 -7.68 39.72 -60.23
C SER A 1170 -7.74 41.25 -60.36
N THR A 1171 -6.95 41.85 -61.25
CA THR A 1171 -6.94 43.31 -61.53
C THR A 1171 -7.41 43.66 -62.94
N SER A 1172 -8.22 42.82 -63.59
CA SER A 1172 -8.73 43.10 -64.95
C SER A 1172 -10.24 42.92 -65.16
N VAL A 1173 -11.06 42.87 -64.11
CA VAL A 1173 -12.54 42.91 -64.28
C VAL A 1173 -13.19 43.78 -63.20
N GLU A 1174 -12.83 45.06 -63.22
CA GLU A 1174 -13.69 46.18 -62.81
C GLU A 1174 -13.35 47.35 -63.74
N ALA A 1175 -13.60 47.13 -65.03
CA ALA A 1175 -13.70 48.12 -66.09
C ALA A 1175 -14.43 47.50 -67.29
N LYS A 1176 -15.73 47.22 -67.13
CA LYS A 1176 -16.83 47.27 -68.12
C LYS A 1176 -18.02 46.46 -67.64
#